data_AF-A0A9N9RHL8-F1
#
_entry.id   AF-A0A9N9RHL8-F1
#
_cell.length_a   1.000
_cell.length_b   1.000
_cell.length_c   1.000
_cell.angle_alpha   90.00
_cell.angle_beta   90.00
_cell.angle_gamma   90.00
#
_symmetry.space_group_name_H-M   'P 1'
#
loop_
_entity.id
_entity.type
_entity.pdbx_description
1 polymer ?
#
loop_
_entity_poly.entity_id
_entity_poly.type
_entity_poly.pdbx_seq_one_letter_code
_entity_poly.pdbx_strand_id
1 'polypeptide(L)'
;MTQIAKEGVSEHLGYDESLNEVLQSGKDLREHSKEIEKELKIVSNKSIHGYIQQAENIAKLHNQIGTCDNILQNMENMLTNFQQVLNNISSEITILQKKSVNMSQQLTNRCVVKNQLYQFIEDMAIPEEMIKCIMESSVTDKDFLKHLNELNHKLSMVKELNFKESKSAEDVELVLEKLKLKAMSKLRGYLLEQIYKLRIPMTNYQVHQNAMLKYKFFFEFILLNERHVAEEICSEYVDTMSKIYYSYFKSYSTRLNALKFEEAVTKDDLMGIEDTASKGSLFVKTTSLKQKSTVFTIGNRGDILTSELEAPIIIPHAQQKTRYPFEALFRSEQYALVDNACREYLFITEFYLVRGNQAQELFNQIMGKTMSLMMKNLETYIVDCFDTISLFLCIQLILRYQIMCHKRCTAVLDKYWETLQTALWPRFEYLFRLNIQSIRDCDPTKFRIKETGPHYITRRYGEFSAAIVGITENFPNETVSRLLLELQNEVECFMLRMAGAIFPQRKEQLIYLINNYDLILGILQERTRDNTKEAESFREQLSSKSNEYVEEILSPHIGGIIHFVKECEKDNADDLKRHDRRALALVQNFSLNWKKAIEDLNREVLLSFPSLVTGQSLLQLALAQIVHYYNRFHKLLSPSVRSELVNIHLIMVEIKKYKSNY
;
A
#
# COMPACT_ATOMS: atom_id res chain seq x y z
N MET A 1 26.68 -37.91 -102.00
CA MET A 1 27.82 -38.51 -102.73
C MET A 1 27.51 -38.48 -104.22
N THR A 2 28.55 -38.49 -105.04
CA THR A 2 28.57 -37.83 -106.36
C THR A 2 28.25 -38.77 -107.54
N GLN A 3 27.86 -38.16 -108.66
CA GLN A 3 28.02 -38.63 -110.05
C GLN A 3 27.14 -39.78 -110.57
N ILE A 4 26.31 -39.42 -111.54
CA ILE A 4 25.81 -40.30 -112.61
C ILE A 4 26.55 -39.91 -113.90
N ALA A 5 27.02 -40.88 -114.68
CA ALA A 5 27.51 -40.67 -116.04
C ALA A 5 27.36 -41.92 -116.92
N LYS A 6 26.85 -41.68 -118.15
CA LYS A 6 27.12 -42.36 -119.45
C LYS A 6 26.41 -43.64 -119.91
N GLU A 7 26.27 -43.64 -121.26
CA GLU A 7 26.06 -44.72 -122.25
C GLU A 7 24.66 -45.38 -122.36
N GLY A 8 24.12 -45.71 -123.55
CA GLY A 8 24.64 -45.66 -124.94
C GLY A 8 23.52 -45.67 -126.03
N VAL A 9 23.87 -45.76 -127.32
CA VAL A 9 23.00 -45.43 -128.50
C VAL A 9 22.98 -46.52 -129.60
N SER A 10 21.81 -46.78 -130.19
CA SER A 10 21.54 -47.16 -131.60
C SER A 10 20.02 -46.98 -131.93
N GLU A 11 19.41 -47.19 -133.12
CA GLU A 11 19.80 -47.76 -134.42
C GLU A 11 19.00 -47.10 -135.60
N HIS A 12 18.54 -47.87 -136.61
CA HIS A 12 17.88 -47.46 -137.89
C HIS A 12 16.52 -48.18 -138.13
N LEU A 13 15.52 -47.78 -138.96
CA LEU A 13 15.37 -47.14 -140.30
C LEU A 13 15.28 -48.13 -141.50
N GLY A 14 14.25 -48.01 -142.36
CA GLY A 14 14.18 -48.70 -143.67
C GLY A 14 12.82 -48.72 -144.42
N TYR A 15 12.91 -48.64 -145.76
CA TYR A 15 11.95 -48.94 -146.87
C TYR A 15 11.26 -47.80 -147.64
N ASP A 16 11.68 -47.64 -148.91
CA ASP A 16 11.09 -46.75 -149.93
C ASP A 16 11.49 -47.20 -151.37
N GLU A 17 11.09 -48.42 -151.79
CA GLU A 17 11.52 -49.03 -153.07
C GLU A 17 10.36 -49.32 -154.04
N SER A 18 9.15 -49.61 -153.53
CA SER A 18 7.98 -49.98 -154.34
C SER A 18 7.33 -48.81 -155.11
N LEU A 19 7.66 -47.57 -154.78
CA LEU A 19 7.08 -46.38 -155.40
C LEU A 19 7.54 -46.16 -156.85
N ASN A 20 8.67 -46.74 -157.28
CA ASN A 20 9.25 -46.50 -158.61
C ASN A 20 8.59 -47.30 -159.76
N GLU A 21 8.11 -48.52 -159.54
CA GLU A 21 7.43 -49.30 -160.60
C GLU A 21 6.03 -48.75 -160.92
N VAL A 22 5.34 -48.21 -159.91
CA VAL A 22 3.90 -47.89 -160.02
C VAL A 22 3.64 -46.72 -160.98
N LEU A 23 4.53 -45.72 -161.04
CA LEU A 23 4.37 -44.53 -161.87
C LEU A 23 4.50 -44.78 -163.39
N GLN A 24 5.11 -45.89 -163.83
CA GLN A 24 5.23 -46.20 -165.27
C GLN A 24 4.02 -46.97 -165.85
N SER A 25 3.20 -47.61 -165.01
CA SER A 25 2.13 -48.53 -165.47
C SER A 25 0.74 -47.88 -165.63
N GLY A 26 0.57 -46.62 -165.22
CA GLY A 26 -0.69 -45.88 -165.39
C GLY A 26 -1.89 -46.42 -164.60
N LYS A 27 -1.67 -47.21 -163.55
CA LYS A 27 -2.70 -47.70 -162.62
C LYS A 27 -2.64 -46.99 -161.26
N ASP A 28 -3.81 -46.85 -160.62
CA ASP A 28 -4.02 -45.99 -159.45
C ASP A 28 -3.43 -46.58 -158.15
N LEU A 29 -2.61 -45.78 -157.46
CA LEU A 29 -1.93 -46.08 -156.19
C LEU A 29 -2.89 -46.46 -155.03
N ARG A 30 -4.18 -46.11 -155.15
CA ARG A 30 -5.18 -46.32 -154.07
C ARG A 30 -5.59 -47.77 -153.83
N GLU A 31 -5.39 -48.68 -154.78
CA GLU A 31 -5.71 -50.10 -154.55
C GLU A 31 -4.61 -50.80 -153.74
N HIS A 32 -3.34 -50.50 -154.00
CA HIS A 32 -2.21 -51.21 -153.38
C HIS A 32 -2.07 -50.95 -151.86
N SER A 33 -2.40 -49.74 -151.40
CA SER A 33 -2.38 -49.40 -149.96
C SER A 33 -3.33 -50.27 -149.12
N LYS A 34 -4.42 -50.79 -149.71
CA LYS A 34 -5.39 -51.64 -149.02
C LYS A 34 -4.93 -53.09 -148.81
N GLU A 35 -3.92 -53.56 -149.54
CA GLU A 35 -3.35 -54.89 -149.33
C GLU A 35 -2.40 -54.91 -148.12
N ILE A 36 -1.49 -53.92 -148.03
CA ILE A 36 -0.52 -53.81 -146.93
C ILE A 36 -1.22 -53.65 -145.56
N GLU A 37 -2.28 -52.85 -145.49
CA GLU A 37 -3.04 -52.64 -144.24
C GLU A 37 -3.71 -53.94 -143.72
N LYS A 38 -3.93 -54.92 -144.61
CA LYS A 38 -4.54 -56.21 -144.28
C LYS A 38 -3.55 -57.17 -143.62
N GLU A 39 -2.30 -57.21 -144.07
CA GLU A 39 -1.26 -58.09 -143.51
C GLU A 39 -0.85 -57.67 -142.10
N LEU A 40 -0.61 -56.36 -141.88
CA LEU A 40 -0.24 -55.78 -140.58
C LEU A 40 -1.22 -56.15 -139.46
N LYS A 41 -2.52 -56.23 -139.79
CA LYS A 41 -3.60 -56.53 -138.84
C LYS A 41 -3.59 -57.99 -138.35
N ILE A 42 -3.01 -58.91 -139.12
CA ILE A 42 -2.94 -60.34 -138.76
C ILE A 42 -1.81 -60.59 -137.75
N VAL A 43 -0.67 -59.93 -137.91
CA VAL A 43 0.52 -60.14 -137.05
C VAL A 43 0.28 -59.64 -135.63
N SER A 44 -0.29 -58.43 -135.47
CA SER A 44 -0.54 -57.81 -134.16
C SER A 44 -1.37 -58.71 -133.22
N ASN A 45 -2.41 -59.36 -133.75
CA ASN A 45 -3.30 -60.24 -132.99
C ASN A 45 -2.59 -61.47 -132.38
N LYS A 46 -1.53 -62.00 -133.00
CA LYS A 46 -0.79 -63.14 -132.45
C LYS A 46 0.01 -62.75 -131.20
N SER A 47 0.67 -61.60 -131.21
CA SER A 47 1.51 -61.15 -130.08
C SER A 47 0.69 -60.82 -128.83
N ILE A 48 -0.49 -60.22 -129.01
CA ILE A 48 -1.43 -59.93 -127.91
C ILE A 48 -1.83 -61.23 -127.19
N HIS A 49 -2.05 -62.32 -127.91
CA HIS A 49 -2.48 -63.59 -127.34
C HIS A 49 -1.43 -64.25 -126.42
N GLY A 50 -0.14 -64.07 -126.71
CA GLY A 50 0.96 -64.57 -125.87
C GLY A 50 1.05 -63.86 -124.51
N TYR A 51 0.91 -62.52 -124.49
CA TYR A 51 0.94 -61.75 -123.24
C TYR A 51 -0.25 -62.06 -122.32
N ILE A 52 -1.43 -62.33 -122.89
CA ILE A 52 -2.64 -62.68 -122.11
C ILE A 52 -2.43 -63.96 -121.29
N GLN A 53 -1.67 -64.95 -121.79
CA GLN A 53 -1.47 -66.22 -121.07
C GLN A 53 -0.58 -66.13 -119.82
N GLN A 54 0.32 -65.15 -119.73
CA GLN A 54 1.27 -65.03 -118.59
C GLN A 54 0.81 -64.05 -117.49
N ALA A 55 -0.26 -63.29 -117.72
CA ALA A 55 -0.69 -62.21 -116.82
C ALA A 55 -1.09 -62.68 -115.40
N GLU A 56 -1.73 -63.85 -115.26
CA GLU A 56 -2.23 -64.34 -113.96
C GLU A 56 -1.12 -64.60 -112.92
N ASN A 57 0.03 -65.13 -113.35
CA ASN A 57 1.09 -65.51 -112.42
C ASN A 57 1.81 -64.28 -111.84
N ILE A 58 2.04 -63.26 -112.68
CA ILE A 58 2.65 -61.99 -112.25
C ILE A 58 1.70 -61.26 -111.27
N ALA A 59 0.39 -61.27 -111.55
CA ALA A 59 -0.62 -60.69 -110.67
C ALA A 59 -0.64 -61.35 -109.27
N LYS A 60 -0.51 -62.69 -109.19
CA LYS A 60 -0.50 -63.41 -107.90
C LYS A 60 0.68 -63.03 -107.02
N LEU A 61 1.90 -62.93 -107.57
CA LEU A 61 3.08 -62.57 -106.76
C LEU A 61 3.02 -61.12 -106.27
N HIS A 62 2.58 -60.19 -107.13
CA HIS A 62 2.42 -58.79 -106.75
C HIS A 62 1.42 -58.61 -105.59
N ASN A 63 0.30 -59.35 -105.61
CA ASN A 63 -0.68 -59.36 -104.52
C ASN A 63 -0.10 -59.89 -103.19
N GLN A 64 0.81 -60.87 -103.21
CA GLN A 64 1.42 -61.41 -102.00
C GLN A 64 2.44 -60.46 -101.35
N ILE A 65 3.26 -59.78 -102.16
CA ILE A 65 4.18 -58.76 -101.63
C ILE A 65 3.37 -57.57 -101.09
N GLY A 66 2.37 -57.11 -101.85
CA GLY A 66 1.46 -56.04 -101.43
C GLY A 66 0.70 -56.34 -100.14
N THR A 67 0.41 -57.61 -99.82
CA THR A 67 -0.22 -57.97 -98.53
C THR A 67 0.76 -57.96 -97.36
N CYS A 68 2.04 -58.32 -97.55
CA CYS A 68 3.05 -58.27 -96.50
C CYS A 68 3.41 -56.83 -96.10
N ASP A 69 3.63 -55.96 -97.09
CA ASP A 69 3.91 -54.54 -96.84
C ASP A 69 2.76 -53.86 -96.08
N ASN A 70 1.51 -54.19 -96.44
CA ASN A 70 0.32 -53.64 -95.78
C ASN A 70 0.23 -54.08 -94.30
N ILE A 71 0.66 -55.30 -93.95
CA ILE A 71 0.71 -55.76 -92.55
C ILE A 71 1.78 -55.00 -91.74
N LEU A 72 2.97 -54.80 -92.30
CA LEU A 72 4.05 -54.06 -91.64
C LEU A 72 3.69 -52.58 -91.46
N GLN A 73 3.12 -51.94 -92.50
CA GLN A 73 2.58 -50.58 -92.46
C GLN A 73 1.54 -50.44 -91.33
N ASN A 74 0.66 -51.43 -91.14
CA ASN A 74 -0.34 -51.42 -90.07
C ASN A 74 0.29 -51.53 -88.67
N MET A 75 1.33 -52.33 -88.47
CA MET A 75 2.03 -52.43 -87.18
C MET A 75 2.80 -51.16 -86.84
N GLU A 76 3.49 -50.55 -87.81
CA GLU A 76 4.21 -49.29 -87.64
C GLU A 76 3.24 -48.14 -87.29
N ASN A 77 2.14 -48.04 -88.03
CA ASN A 77 1.05 -47.09 -87.74
C ASN A 77 0.47 -47.30 -86.34
N MET A 78 0.30 -48.54 -85.88
CA MET A 78 -0.23 -48.82 -84.54
C MET A 78 0.74 -48.36 -83.43
N LEU A 79 2.04 -48.64 -83.57
CA LEU A 79 3.05 -48.28 -82.57
C LEU A 79 3.30 -46.77 -82.51
N THR A 80 3.39 -46.11 -83.67
CA THR A 80 3.52 -44.64 -83.74
C THR A 80 2.30 -43.93 -83.15
N ASN A 81 1.08 -44.43 -83.41
CA ASN A 81 -0.13 -43.95 -82.75
C ASN A 81 -0.09 -44.13 -81.23
N PHE A 82 0.32 -45.29 -80.71
CA PHE A 82 0.47 -45.50 -79.26
C PHE A 82 1.49 -44.55 -78.62
N GLN A 83 2.62 -44.31 -79.27
CA GLN A 83 3.64 -43.37 -78.80
C GLN A 83 3.12 -41.92 -78.78
N GLN A 84 2.37 -41.51 -79.81
CA GLN A 84 1.71 -40.20 -79.84
C GLN A 84 0.67 -40.07 -78.72
N VAL A 85 -0.17 -41.08 -78.50
CA VAL A 85 -1.18 -41.09 -77.42
C VAL A 85 -0.52 -40.97 -76.03
N LEU A 86 0.56 -41.70 -75.76
CA LEU A 86 1.28 -41.60 -74.49
C LEU A 86 1.92 -40.22 -74.28
N ASN A 87 2.55 -39.64 -75.30
CA ASN A 87 3.11 -38.29 -75.24
C ASN A 87 2.01 -37.23 -75.02
N ASN A 88 0.87 -37.36 -75.70
CA ASN A 88 -0.28 -36.49 -75.52
C ASN A 88 -0.80 -36.57 -74.07
N ILE A 89 -1.07 -37.77 -73.55
CA ILE A 89 -1.54 -37.99 -72.16
C ILE A 89 -0.54 -37.43 -71.14
N SER A 90 0.77 -37.68 -71.31
CA SER A 90 1.80 -37.15 -70.41
C SER A 90 1.86 -35.62 -70.43
N SER A 91 1.67 -35.00 -71.61
CA SER A 91 1.60 -33.55 -71.74
C SER A 91 0.32 -32.98 -71.09
N GLU A 92 -0.82 -33.64 -71.28
CA GLU A 92 -2.11 -33.26 -70.67
C GLU A 92 -2.07 -33.36 -69.15
N ILE A 93 -1.52 -34.45 -68.58
CA ILE A 93 -1.32 -34.61 -67.14
C ILE A 93 -0.44 -33.48 -66.60
N THR A 94 0.65 -33.13 -67.28
CA THR A 94 1.55 -32.04 -66.87
C THR A 94 0.83 -30.68 -66.94
N ILE A 95 0.01 -30.45 -67.96
CA ILE A 95 -0.81 -29.23 -68.11
C ILE A 95 -1.88 -29.16 -67.01
N LEU A 96 -2.57 -30.28 -66.71
CA LEU A 96 -3.58 -30.39 -65.66
C LEU A 96 -2.96 -30.16 -64.27
N GLN A 97 -1.79 -30.73 -64.00
CA GLN A 97 -1.08 -30.53 -62.74
C GLN A 97 -0.67 -29.05 -62.57
N LYS A 98 -0.09 -28.43 -63.61
CA LYS A 98 0.23 -26.99 -63.59
C LYS A 98 -1.01 -26.11 -63.41
N LYS A 99 -2.13 -26.44 -64.08
CA LYS A 99 -3.43 -25.76 -63.89
C LYS A 99 -3.96 -25.93 -62.46
N SER A 100 -3.87 -27.12 -61.87
CA SER A 100 -4.31 -27.40 -60.50
C SER A 100 -3.52 -26.59 -59.47
N VAL A 101 -2.18 -26.55 -59.57
CA VAL A 101 -1.32 -25.76 -58.68
C VAL A 101 -1.63 -24.26 -58.81
N ASN A 102 -1.73 -23.75 -60.04
CA ASN A 102 -2.07 -22.34 -60.29
C ASN A 102 -3.48 -21.99 -59.74
N MET A 103 -4.48 -22.85 -59.97
CA MET A 103 -5.82 -22.65 -59.44
C MET A 103 -5.87 -22.68 -57.91
N SER A 104 -5.07 -23.56 -57.27
CA SER A 104 -4.92 -23.59 -55.82
C SER A 104 -4.29 -22.28 -55.30
N GLN A 105 -3.23 -21.79 -55.92
CA GLN A 105 -2.60 -20.51 -55.55
C GLN A 105 -3.57 -19.33 -55.72
N GLN A 106 -4.31 -19.28 -56.83
CA GLN A 106 -5.33 -18.25 -57.05
C GLN A 106 -6.45 -18.32 -56.00
N LEU A 107 -6.90 -19.51 -55.61
CA LEU A 107 -7.92 -19.70 -54.58
C LEU A 107 -7.41 -19.27 -53.20
N THR A 108 -6.19 -19.63 -52.83
CA THR A 108 -5.54 -19.18 -51.58
C THR A 108 -5.44 -17.66 -51.54
N ASN A 109 -4.90 -17.03 -52.59
CA ASN A 109 -4.76 -15.57 -52.68
C ASN A 109 -6.12 -14.86 -52.59
N ARG A 110 -7.14 -15.35 -53.30
CA ARG A 110 -8.51 -14.82 -53.23
C ARG A 110 -9.12 -14.97 -51.84
N CYS A 111 -8.84 -16.06 -51.12
CA CYS A 111 -9.34 -16.26 -49.77
C CYS A 111 -8.72 -15.27 -48.77
N VAL A 112 -7.40 -15.06 -48.84
CA VAL A 112 -6.69 -14.08 -48.00
C VAL A 112 -7.22 -12.65 -48.24
N VAL A 113 -7.32 -12.24 -49.51
CA VAL A 113 -7.84 -10.91 -49.88
C VAL A 113 -9.32 -10.76 -49.49
N LYS A 114 -10.14 -11.79 -49.70
CA LYS A 114 -11.55 -11.79 -49.26
C LYS A 114 -11.67 -11.51 -47.78
N ASN A 115 -10.87 -12.17 -46.93
CA ASN A 115 -10.97 -12.01 -45.49
C ASN A 115 -10.60 -10.58 -45.05
N GLN A 116 -9.57 -9.99 -45.65
CA GLN A 116 -9.17 -8.59 -45.39
C GLN A 116 -10.24 -7.58 -45.85
N LEU A 117 -10.82 -7.78 -47.04
CA LEU A 117 -11.91 -6.94 -47.54
C LEU A 117 -13.19 -7.09 -46.71
N TYR A 118 -13.50 -8.31 -46.26
CA TYR A 118 -14.68 -8.57 -45.43
C TYR A 118 -14.56 -7.88 -44.07
N GLN A 119 -13.40 -7.99 -43.41
CA GLN A 119 -13.10 -7.28 -42.16
C GLN A 119 -13.27 -5.76 -42.33
N PHE A 120 -12.67 -5.18 -43.38
CA PHE A 120 -12.82 -3.74 -43.67
C PHE A 120 -14.28 -3.32 -43.91
N ILE A 121 -15.09 -4.17 -44.54
CA ILE A 121 -16.52 -3.90 -44.75
C ILE A 121 -17.30 -3.99 -43.44
N GLU A 122 -17.06 -4.97 -42.56
CA GLU A 122 -17.72 -5.04 -41.24
C GLU A 122 -17.32 -3.87 -40.33
N ASP A 123 -16.07 -3.45 -40.39
CA ASP A 123 -15.55 -2.31 -39.63
C ASP A 123 -16.15 -0.98 -40.12
N MET A 124 -16.31 -0.79 -41.43
CA MET A 124 -16.85 0.46 -42.00
C MET A 124 -18.40 0.50 -42.03
N ALA A 125 -19.08 -0.63 -42.21
CA ALA A 125 -20.54 -0.67 -42.27
C ALA A 125 -21.17 -0.36 -40.90
N ILE A 126 -22.19 0.49 -40.87
CA ILE A 126 -22.98 0.74 -39.65
C ILE A 126 -24.28 -0.08 -39.72
N PRO A 127 -24.50 -1.07 -38.83
CA PRO A 127 -25.76 -1.80 -38.77
C PRO A 127 -26.93 -0.90 -38.35
N GLU A 128 -28.11 -1.08 -38.94
CA GLU A 128 -29.32 -0.35 -38.49
C GLU A 128 -29.68 -0.64 -37.04
N GLU A 129 -29.38 -1.84 -36.54
CA GLU A 129 -29.63 -2.25 -35.15
C GLU A 129 -28.81 -1.40 -34.17
N MET A 130 -27.56 -1.11 -34.51
CA MET A 130 -26.68 -0.21 -33.75
C MET A 130 -27.24 1.22 -33.73
N ILE A 131 -27.75 1.72 -34.86
CA ILE A 131 -28.41 3.04 -34.94
C ILE A 131 -29.64 3.07 -34.04
N LYS A 132 -30.54 2.10 -34.18
CA LYS A 132 -31.78 2.00 -33.37
C LYS A 132 -31.45 1.89 -31.87
N CYS A 133 -30.50 1.04 -31.49
CA CYS A 133 -30.07 0.89 -30.09
C CYS A 133 -29.54 2.20 -29.50
N ILE A 134 -28.63 2.89 -30.20
CA ILE A 134 -28.07 4.16 -29.71
C ILE A 134 -29.14 5.26 -29.65
N MET A 135 -30.08 5.28 -30.60
CA MET A 135 -31.18 6.27 -30.65
C MET A 135 -32.25 6.01 -29.57
N GLU A 136 -32.66 4.77 -29.35
CA GLU A 136 -33.89 4.39 -28.62
C GLU A 136 -33.63 3.72 -27.26
N SER A 137 -32.63 2.82 -27.14
CA SER A 137 -32.39 2.05 -25.91
C SER A 137 -31.96 2.92 -24.72
N SER A 138 -32.14 2.41 -23.50
CA SER A 138 -31.70 3.10 -22.29
C SER A 138 -30.19 2.97 -22.10
N VAL A 139 -29.60 3.97 -21.43
CA VAL A 139 -28.14 3.98 -21.15
C VAL A 139 -27.74 2.85 -20.20
N THR A 140 -28.68 2.31 -19.42
CA THR A 140 -28.47 1.22 -18.48
C THR A 140 -28.46 -0.19 -19.11
N ASP A 141 -28.87 -0.32 -20.37
CA ASP A 141 -28.97 -1.62 -21.04
C ASP A 141 -27.59 -2.17 -21.44
N LYS A 142 -27.38 -3.47 -21.25
CA LYS A 142 -26.10 -4.13 -21.58
C LYS A 142 -25.75 -4.00 -23.06
N ASP A 143 -26.77 -4.02 -23.93
CA ASP A 143 -26.57 -3.95 -25.37
C ASP A 143 -26.25 -2.51 -25.82
N PHE A 144 -26.71 -1.48 -25.11
CA PHE A 144 -26.26 -0.10 -25.35
C PHE A 144 -24.74 0.03 -25.10
N LEU A 145 -24.21 -0.59 -24.04
CA LEU A 145 -22.78 -0.55 -23.74
C LEU A 145 -21.93 -1.32 -24.77
N LYS A 146 -22.43 -2.43 -25.34
CA LYS A 146 -21.78 -3.12 -26.46
C LYS A 146 -21.70 -2.24 -27.71
N HIS A 147 -22.85 -1.74 -28.18
CA HIS A 147 -22.91 -0.88 -29.37
C HIS A 147 -22.15 0.45 -29.19
N LEU A 148 -21.99 0.94 -27.95
CA LEU A 148 -21.14 2.09 -27.66
C LEU A 148 -19.63 1.78 -27.79
N ASN A 149 -19.20 0.57 -27.40
CA ASN A 149 -17.82 0.12 -27.65
C ASN A 149 -17.55 -0.04 -29.15
N GLU A 150 -18.49 -0.63 -29.89
CA GLU A 150 -18.43 -0.72 -31.35
C GLU A 150 -18.40 0.67 -32.01
N LEU A 151 -19.20 1.63 -31.52
CA LEU A 151 -19.16 3.02 -31.99
C LEU A 151 -17.78 3.65 -31.76
N ASN A 152 -17.18 3.41 -30.59
CA ASN A 152 -15.86 3.94 -30.27
C ASN A 152 -14.77 3.37 -31.19
N HIS A 153 -14.82 2.05 -31.47
CA HIS A 153 -13.92 1.41 -32.43
C HIS A 153 -14.06 2.02 -33.83
N LYS A 154 -15.30 2.14 -34.34
CA LYS A 154 -15.59 2.70 -35.66
C LYS A 154 -15.20 4.17 -35.79
N LEU A 155 -15.44 4.98 -34.74
CA LEU A 155 -14.95 6.36 -34.66
C LEU A 155 -13.42 6.44 -34.69
N SER A 156 -12.70 5.53 -34.03
CA SER A 156 -11.24 5.49 -34.06
C SER A 156 -10.72 5.12 -35.46
N MET A 157 -11.30 4.11 -36.09
CA MET A 157 -10.91 3.69 -37.44
C MET A 157 -11.20 4.76 -38.50
N VAL A 158 -12.35 5.43 -38.46
CA VAL A 158 -12.63 6.53 -39.40
C VAL A 158 -11.68 7.70 -39.18
N LYS A 159 -11.30 8.04 -37.94
CA LYS A 159 -10.24 9.03 -37.66
C LYS A 159 -8.90 8.61 -38.30
N GLU A 160 -8.50 7.35 -38.23
CA GLU A 160 -7.27 6.84 -38.87
C GLU A 160 -7.35 6.77 -40.41
N LEU A 161 -8.52 6.50 -40.97
CA LEU A 161 -8.74 6.37 -42.42
C LEU A 161 -8.95 7.72 -43.11
N ASN A 162 -9.44 8.73 -42.41
CA ASN A 162 -9.52 10.11 -42.93
C ASN A 162 -8.13 10.69 -43.23
N PHE A 163 -7.08 10.30 -42.49
CA PHE A 163 -5.69 10.64 -42.84
C PHE A 163 -5.19 10.01 -44.16
N LYS A 164 -5.96 9.10 -44.77
CA LYS A 164 -5.62 8.39 -46.01
C LYS A 164 -6.59 8.72 -47.17
N GLU A 165 -7.40 9.78 -47.03
CA GLU A 165 -8.33 10.29 -48.06
C GLU A 165 -9.26 9.19 -48.65
N SER A 166 -9.83 8.34 -47.78
CA SER A 166 -10.73 7.26 -48.20
C SER A 166 -12.17 7.76 -48.33
N LYS A 167 -12.71 7.74 -49.56
CA LYS A 167 -14.13 8.10 -49.83
C LYS A 167 -15.15 7.32 -49.00
N SER A 168 -14.87 6.05 -48.71
CA SER A 168 -15.75 5.22 -47.88
C SER A 168 -15.80 5.67 -46.41
N ALA A 169 -14.80 6.41 -45.95
CA ALA A 169 -14.82 7.04 -44.63
C ALA A 169 -15.67 8.33 -44.65
N GLU A 170 -15.53 9.17 -45.70
CA GLU A 170 -16.35 10.38 -45.90
C GLU A 170 -17.86 10.06 -45.95
N ASP A 171 -18.25 8.99 -46.65
CA ASP A 171 -19.66 8.54 -46.76
C ASP A 171 -20.28 8.20 -45.38
N VAL A 172 -19.46 7.72 -44.44
CA VAL A 172 -19.88 7.15 -43.15
C VAL A 172 -19.69 8.16 -42.00
N GLU A 173 -18.75 9.09 -42.13
CA GLU A 173 -18.39 10.12 -41.15
C GLU A 173 -19.60 10.91 -40.64
N LEU A 174 -20.46 11.41 -41.54
CA LEU A 174 -21.64 12.19 -41.17
C LEU A 174 -22.67 11.41 -40.34
N VAL A 175 -22.70 10.07 -40.47
CA VAL A 175 -23.59 9.20 -39.68
C VAL A 175 -22.96 8.93 -38.31
N LEU A 176 -21.66 8.61 -38.27
CA LEU A 176 -20.93 8.41 -37.01
C LEU A 176 -20.92 9.66 -36.14
N GLU A 177 -20.73 10.84 -36.73
CA GLU A 177 -20.77 12.12 -36.00
C GLU A 177 -22.16 12.39 -35.39
N LYS A 178 -23.25 12.09 -36.10
CA LYS A 178 -24.62 12.20 -35.55
C LYS A 178 -24.88 11.18 -34.43
N LEU A 179 -24.40 9.94 -34.59
CA LEU A 179 -24.49 8.90 -33.55
C LEU A 179 -23.66 9.28 -32.31
N LYS A 180 -22.45 9.80 -32.49
CA LYS A 180 -21.58 10.35 -31.45
C LYS A 180 -22.33 11.43 -30.67
N LEU A 181 -22.85 12.47 -31.34
CA LEU A 181 -23.60 13.55 -30.68
C LEU A 181 -24.82 13.04 -29.89
N LYS A 182 -25.57 12.06 -30.43
CA LYS A 182 -26.71 11.46 -29.72
C LYS A 182 -26.27 10.65 -28.49
N ALA A 183 -25.25 9.80 -28.64
CA ALA A 183 -24.68 9.02 -27.54
C ALA A 183 -24.17 9.95 -26.44
N MET A 184 -23.36 10.95 -26.79
CA MET A 184 -22.85 11.98 -25.86
C MET A 184 -23.96 12.68 -25.08
N SER A 185 -25.05 13.08 -25.76
CA SER A 185 -26.22 13.70 -25.12
C SER A 185 -26.87 12.77 -24.08
N LYS A 186 -27.07 11.48 -24.42
CA LYS A 186 -27.60 10.46 -23.50
C LYS A 186 -26.67 10.20 -22.31
N LEU A 187 -25.38 10.02 -22.56
CA LEU A 187 -24.37 9.74 -21.53
C LEU A 187 -24.22 10.90 -20.54
N ARG A 188 -24.13 12.14 -21.06
CA ARG A 188 -24.11 13.37 -20.23
C ARG A 188 -25.36 13.45 -19.36
N GLY A 189 -26.54 13.22 -19.93
CA GLY A 189 -27.81 13.21 -19.19
C GLY A 189 -27.79 12.23 -18.02
N TYR A 190 -27.41 10.98 -18.28
CA TYR A 190 -27.31 9.93 -17.25
C TYR A 190 -26.30 10.27 -16.14
N LEU A 191 -25.10 10.73 -16.50
CA LEU A 191 -24.05 11.05 -15.51
C LEU A 191 -24.45 12.24 -14.63
N LEU A 192 -25.02 13.31 -15.21
CA LEU A 192 -25.56 14.44 -14.44
C LEU A 192 -26.73 14.00 -13.54
N GLU A 193 -27.61 13.11 -14.00
CA GLU A 193 -28.71 12.57 -13.18
C GLU A 193 -28.18 11.79 -11.95
N GLN A 194 -27.10 11.01 -12.10
CA GLN A 194 -26.46 10.34 -10.96
C GLN A 194 -25.82 11.35 -9.99
N ILE A 195 -25.16 12.39 -10.51
CA ILE A 195 -24.62 13.48 -9.67
C ILE A 195 -25.74 14.21 -8.92
N TYR A 196 -26.89 14.45 -9.55
CA TYR A 196 -28.04 15.08 -8.89
C TYR A 196 -28.70 14.19 -7.83
N LYS A 197 -28.68 12.86 -7.98
CA LYS A 197 -29.12 11.94 -6.92
C LYS A 197 -28.29 12.05 -5.64
N LEU A 198 -26.99 12.37 -5.75
CA LEU A 198 -26.13 12.63 -4.57
C LEU A 198 -26.60 13.82 -3.73
N ARG A 199 -27.35 14.77 -4.32
CA ARG A 199 -27.89 15.96 -3.62
C ARG A 199 -29.06 15.65 -2.69
N ILE A 200 -29.68 14.47 -2.82
CA ILE A 200 -30.83 14.08 -2.01
C ILE A 200 -30.36 13.82 -0.56
N PRO A 201 -30.93 14.48 0.47
CA PRO A 201 -30.52 14.29 1.86
C PRO A 201 -30.58 12.82 2.31
N MET A 202 -29.66 12.43 3.21
CA MET A 202 -29.51 11.05 3.73
C MET A 202 -29.16 9.97 2.68
N THR A 203 -28.86 10.35 1.43
CA THR A 203 -28.41 9.41 0.40
C THR A 203 -27.03 8.83 0.75
N ASN A 204 -26.90 7.50 0.62
CA ASN A 204 -25.59 6.87 0.70
C ASN A 204 -24.82 7.09 -0.61
N TYR A 205 -24.00 8.16 -0.63
CA TYR A 205 -23.18 8.56 -1.77
C TYR A 205 -22.29 7.41 -2.29
N GLN A 206 -21.84 6.50 -1.41
CA GLN A 206 -21.01 5.35 -1.78
C GLN A 206 -21.74 4.38 -2.73
N VAL A 207 -23.05 4.21 -2.58
CA VAL A 207 -23.86 3.35 -3.45
C VAL A 207 -23.92 3.93 -4.86
N HIS A 208 -24.07 5.25 -4.98
CA HIS A 208 -24.11 5.96 -6.26
C HIS A 208 -22.73 6.06 -6.91
N GLN A 209 -21.66 6.31 -6.15
CA GLN A 209 -20.28 6.23 -6.63
C GLN A 209 -19.96 4.84 -7.20
N ASN A 210 -20.32 3.77 -6.48
CA ASN A 210 -20.17 2.40 -6.98
C ASN A 210 -21.05 2.10 -8.21
N ALA A 211 -22.21 2.74 -8.35
CA ALA A 211 -23.01 2.65 -9.57
C ALA A 211 -22.36 3.39 -10.75
N MET A 212 -21.75 4.56 -10.52
CA MET A 212 -20.99 5.29 -11.54
C MET A 212 -19.74 4.53 -12.01
N LEU A 213 -18.99 3.90 -11.09
CA LEU A 213 -17.81 3.08 -11.41
C LEU A 213 -18.12 1.93 -12.38
N LYS A 214 -19.28 1.25 -12.22
CA LYS A 214 -19.74 0.21 -13.17
C LYS A 214 -19.89 0.71 -14.60
N TYR A 215 -20.12 2.01 -14.78
CA TYR A 215 -20.35 2.68 -16.05
C TYR A 215 -19.21 3.65 -16.41
N LYS A 216 -18.01 3.44 -15.85
CA LYS A 216 -16.79 4.22 -16.11
C LYS A 216 -16.50 4.47 -17.59
N PHE A 217 -16.75 3.49 -18.46
CA PHE A 217 -16.58 3.62 -19.91
C PHE A 217 -17.38 4.79 -20.53
N PHE A 218 -18.48 5.23 -19.91
CA PHE A 218 -19.22 6.40 -20.38
C PHE A 218 -18.42 7.70 -20.22
N PHE A 219 -17.68 7.85 -19.12
CA PHE A 219 -16.82 9.02 -18.93
C PHE A 219 -15.60 8.96 -19.87
N GLU A 220 -15.03 7.78 -20.07
CA GLU A 220 -13.93 7.54 -21.01
C GLU A 220 -14.33 7.89 -22.46
N PHE A 221 -15.51 7.43 -22.91
CA PHE A 221 -16.06 7.76 -24.23
C PHE A 221 -16.30 9.27 -24.40
N ILE A 222 -16.79 9.96 -23.36
CA ILE A 222 -16.95 11.42 -23.38
C ILE A 222 -15.59 12.11 -23.49
N LEU A 223 -14.61 11.72 -22.67
CA LEU A 223 -13.28 12.33 -22.62
C LEU A 223 -12.49 12.19 -23.94
N LEU A 224 -12.66 11.06 -24.64
CA LEU A 224 -12.04 10.81 -25.95
C LEU A 224 -12.65 11.62 -27.11
N ASN A 225 -13.87 12.14 -26.94
CA ASN A 225 -14.62 12.81 -28.01
C ASN A 225 -14.84 14.31 -27.76
N GLU A 226 -15.31 14.72 -26.57
CA GLU A 226 -15.62 16.11 -26.24
C GLU A 226 -15.14 16.47 -24.82
N ARG A 227 -13.94 17.05 -24.71
CA ARG A 227 -13.32 17.37 -23.42
C ARG A 227 -14.13 18.36 -22.58
N HIS A 228 -14.76 19.37 -23.20
CA HIS A 228 -15.60 20.34 -22.48
C HIS A 228 -16.79 19.69 -21.76
N VAL A 229 -17.35 18.61 -22.30
CA VAL A 229 -18.44 17.85 -21.64
C VAL A 229 -17.90 17.02 -20.48
N ALA A 230 -16.70 16.46 -20.60
CA ALA A 230 -16.03 15.77 -19.49
C ALA A 230 -15.71 16.75 -18.33
N GLU A 231 -15.21 17.94 -18.65
CA GLU A 231 -14.90 19.01 -17.70
C GLU A 231 -16.18 19.50 -16.98
N GLU A 232 -17.30 19.69 -17.69
CA GLU A 232 -18.59 20.04 -17.08
C GLU A 232 -19.04 18.99 -16.06
N ILE A 233 -19.04 17.71 -16.43
CA ILE A 233 -19.45 16.60 -15.54
C ILE A 233 -18.52 16.46 -14.33
N CYS A 234 -17.22 16.70 -14.53
CA CYS A 234 -16.24 16.70 -13.43
C CYS A 234 -16.49 17.88 -12.47
N SER A 235 -16.66 19.09 -13.00
CA SER A 235 -16.94 20.30 -12.22
C SER A 235 -18.22 20.16 -11.40
N GLU A 236 -19.33 19.70 -12.01
CA GLU A 236 -20.61 19.56 -11.32
C GLU A 236 -20.57 18.49 -10.21
N TYR A 237 -19.78 17.43 -10.38
CA TYR A 237 -19.49 16.45 -9.33
C TYR A 237 -18.65 17.05 -8.20
N VAL A 238 -17.53 17.69 -8.53
CA VAL A 238 -16.61 18.33 -7.57
C VAL A 238 -17.38 19.31 -6.68
N ASP A 239 -18.18 20.16 -7.32
CA ASP A 239 -18.92 21.23 -6.67
C ASP A 239 -20.11 20.70 -5.83
N THR A 240 -20.65 19.53 -6.20
CA THR A 240 -21.67 18.80 -5.42
C THR A 240 -21.05 18.13 -4.19
N MET A 241 -19.99 17.33 -4.37
CA MET A 241 -19.35 16.60 -3.28
C MET A 241 -18.66 17.53 -2.27
N SER A 242 -18.05 18.63 -2.74
CA SER A 242 -17.46 19.65 -1.87
C SER A 242 -18.49 20.23 -0.88
N LYS A 243 -19.72 20.50 -1.35
CA LYS A 243 -20.84 20.99 -0.52
C LYS A 243 -21.35 19.90 0.44
N ILE A 244 -21.45 18.65 -0.02
CA ILE A 244 -21.92 17.52 0.80
C ILE A 244 -20.95 17.23 1.95
N TYR A 245 -19.66 17.04 1.67
CA TYR A 245 -18.66 16.76 2.71
C TYR A 245 -18.53 17.92 3.69
N TYR A 246 -18.46 19.17 3.22
CA TYR A 246 -18.40 20.33 4.10
C TYR A 246 -19.62 20.41 5.03
N SER A 247 -20.83 20.20 4.51
CA SER A 247 -22.06 20.21 5.30
C SER A 247 -22.11 19.07 6.33
N TYR A 248 -21.73 17.86 5.91
CA TYR A 248 -21.65 16.69 6.78
C TYR A 248 -20.69 16.92 7.94
N PHE A 249 -19.42 17.24 7.66
CA PHE A 249 -18.42 17.46 8.70
C PHE A 249 -18.79 18.65 9.58
N LYS A 250 -19.24 19.78 9.03
CA LYS A 250 -19.70 20.93 9.84
C LYS A 250 -20.81 20.56 10.82
N SER A 251 -21.81 19.78 10.40
CA SER A 251 -22.86 19.32 11.30
C SER A 251 -22.33 18.29 12.30
N TYR A 252 -21.39 17.44 11.89
CA TYR A 252 -20.78 16.42 12.73
C TYR A 252 -19.91 17.03 13.85
N SER A 253 -18.95 17.90 13.53
CA SER A 253 -18.11 18.61 14.52
C SER A 253 -18.96 19.39 15.53
N THR A 254 -20.00 20.08 15.06
CA THR A 254 -20.91 20.84 15.94
C THR A 254 -21.64 19.93 16.93
N ARG A 255 -22.12 18.75 16.47
CA ARG A 255 -22.78 17.76 17.34
C ARG A 255 -21.80 17.06 18.28
N LEU A 256 -20.57 16.76 17.84
CA LEU A 256 -19.52 16.18 18.68
C LEU A 256 -19.10 17.14 19.79
N ASN A 257 -18.91 18.42 19.48
CA ASN A 257 -18.55 19.44 20.47
C ASN A 257 -19.60 19.57 21.60
N ALA A 258 -20.88 19.30 21.33
CA ALA A 258 -21.94 19.25 22.35
C ALA A 258 -21.86 18.00 23.27
N LEU A 259 -20.99 17.03 22.99
CA LEU A 259 -20.68 15.87 23.84
C LEU A 259 -19.36 16.01 24.60
N LYS A 260 -18.59 17.08 24.36
CA LYS A 260 -17.38 17.38 25.12
C LYS A 260 -17.74 17.61 26.59
N PHE A 261 -16.87 17.21 27.51
CA PHE A 261 -17.03 17.61 28.91
C PHE A 261 -17.09 19.13 29.09
N GLU A 262 -17.86 19.57 30.08
CA GLU A 262 -18.21 20.98 30.32
C GLU A 262 -17.14 21.75 31.11
N GLU A 263 -16.37 21.09 31.98
CA GLU A 263 -15.21 21.71 32.63
C GLU A 263 -13.95 21.56 31.74
N ALA A 264 -13.33 22.69 31.41
CA ALA A 264 -12.03 22.72 30.75
C ALA A 264 -10.91 22.91 31.77
N VAL A 265 -9.75 22.30 31.51
CA VAL A 265 -8.51 22.55 32.25
C VAL A 265 -8.08 23.99 32.00
N THR A 266 -7.81 24.76 33.06
CA THR A 266 -7.41 26.17 32.97
C THR A 266 -5.92 26.37 33.27
N LYS A 267 -5.46 27.62 33.16
CA LYS A 267 -4.13 28.05 33.62
C LYS A 267 -3.89 27.78 35.12
N ASP A 268 -4.95 27.63 35.91
CA ASP A 268 -4.87 27.43 37.36
C ASP A 268 -4.69 25.95 37.74
N ASP A 269 -4.82 25.02 36.79
CA ASP A 269 -4.63 23.58 36.98
C ASP A 269 -3.18 23.12 36.66
N LEU A 270 -2.18 24.02 36.66
CA LEU A 270 -0.76 23.69 36.40
C LEU A 270 -0.12 22.88 37.55
N MET A 271 0.90 22.08 37.23
CA MET A 271 1.47 21.07 38.14
C MET A 271 1.91 21.64 39.49
N GLY A 272 2.53 22.83 39.53
CA GLY A 272 3.00 23.52 40.73
C GLY A 272 1.97 24.31 41.54
N ILE A 273 0.72 24.44 41.07
CA ILE A 273 -0.32 25.22 41.76
C ILE A 273 -0.95 24.39 42.89
N GLU A 274 -1.24 25.03 44.04
CA GLU A 274 -1.90 24.39 45.20
C GLU A 274 -3.37 24.04 44.91
N ASP A 275 -3.78 22.82 45.26
CA ASP A 275 -5.19 22.40 45.28
C ASP A 275 -5.95 23.05 46.46
N THR A 276 -6.30 24.33 46.29
CA THR A 276 -7.16 25.08 47.22
C THR A 276 -8.57 24.48 47.36
N ALA A 277 -8.96 23.56 46.48
CA ALA A 277 -10.28 22.94 46.43
C ALA A 277 -10.64 22.02 47.63
N SER A 278 -9.66 21.58 48.43
CA SER A 278 -9.90 20.50 49.41
C SER A 278 -10.62 20.92 50.71
N LYS A 279 -10.72 22.23 51.03
CA LYS A 279 -11.42 22.72 52.24
C LYS A 279 -12.16 24.04 52.01
N GLY A 280 -13.40 23.98 51.49
CA GLY A 280 -14.19 25.21 51.32
C GLY A 280 -15.66 25.14 50.88
N SER A 281 -16.23 24.00 50.47
CA SER A 281 -17.64 23.98 50.04
C SER A 281 -18.38 22.67 50.34
N LEU A 282 -19.37 22.74 51.22
CA LEU A 282 -20.29 21.65 51.56
C LEU A 282 -21.41 21.43 50.51
N PHE A 283 -21.35 22.08 49.35
CA PHE A 283 -22.43 22.10 48.35
C PHE A 283 -22.01 21.78 46.90
N VAL A 284 -20.78 21.35 46.64
CA VAL A 284 -20.38 20.90 45.29
C VAL A 284 -20.87 19.46 45.06
N LYS A 285 -21.76 19.26 44.08
CA LYS A 285 -22.24 17.93 43.68
C LYS A 285 -21.08 17.07 43.21
N THR A 286 -20.99 15.85 43.73
CA THR A 286 -19.89 14.88 43.59
C THR A 286 -19.67 14.30 42.19
N THR A 287 -20.25 14.88 41.14
CA THR A 287 -20.11 14.45 39.74
C THR A 287 -19.06 15.22 38.94
N SER A 288 -18.65 16.44 39.32
CA SER A 288 -17.72 17.26 38.49
C SER A 288 -16.23 17.01 38.74
N LEU A 289 -15.85 16.53 39.93
CA LEU A 289 -14.45 16.32 40.33
C LEU A 289 -13.63 15.38 39.42
N LYS A 290 -14.28 14.54 38.62
CA LYS A 290 -13.64 13.45 37.85
C LYS A 290 -12.66 13.90 36.77
N GLN A 291 -12.80 15.10 36.21
CA GLN A 291 -11.91 15.54 35.13
C GLN A 291 -10.67 16.28 35.65
N LYS A 292 -10.80 17.09 36.70
CA LYS A 292 -9.65 17.74 37.37
C LYS A 292 -8.67 16.71 37.94
N SER A 293 -9.16 15.57 38.43
CA SER A 293 -8.31 14.44 38.82
C SER A 293 -7.59 13.74 37.66
N THR A 294 -7.84 14.10 36.40
CA THR A 294 -7.26 13.43 35.21
C THR A 294 -6.31 14.28 34.36
N VAL A 295 -6.01 15.51 34.76
CA VAL A 295 -5.12 16.43 34.01
C VAL A 295 -3.72 15.84 33.81
N PHE A 296 -3.22 15.15 34.83
CA PHE A 296 -1.88 14.55 34.87
C PHE A 296 -1.89 13.01 34.72
N THR A 297 -3.06 12.40 34.46
CA THR A 297 -3.17 10.93 34.35
C THR A 297 -3.70 10.52 32.98
N ILE A 298 -3.10 9.49 32.37
CA ILE A 298 -3.65 8.89 31.15
C ILE A 298 -4.93 8.07 31.42
N GLY A 299 -4.91 7.13 32.37
CA GLY A 299 -6.01 6.19 32.58
C GLY A 299 -6.46 5.54 31.25
N ASN A 300 -7.77 5.33 31.09
CA ASN A 300 -8.38 4.78 29.87
C ASN A 300 -8.27 5.71 28.65
N ARG A 301 -7.78 6.96 28.79
CA ARG A 301 -7.62 7.89 27.65
C ARG A 301 -6.60 7.36 26.63
N GLY A 302 -5.70 6.46 27.05
CA GLY A 302 -4.72 5.81 26.17
C GLY A 302 -5.31 4.77 25.21
N ASP A 303 -6.52 4.25 25.47
CA ASP A 303 -7.15 3.21 24.67
C ASP A 303 -7.41 3.67 23.22
N ILE A 304 -7.62 4.98 23.02
CA ILE A 304 -7.78 5.63 21.71
C ILE A 304 -6.58 5.45 20.76
N LEU A 305 -5.40 5.15 21.30
CA LEU A 305 -4.18 4.88 20.52
C LEU A 305 -3.98 3.40 20.20
N THR A 306 -4.80 2.52 20.78
CA THR A 306 -4.67 1.05 20.70
C THR A 306 -5.99 0.39 20.30
N SER A 307 -6.76 -0.14 21.25
CA SER A 307 -8.01 -0.88 21.04
C SER A 307 -9.10 -0.05 20.36
N GLU A 308 -9.18 1.24 20.66
CA GLU A 308 -10.18 2.13 20.11
C GLU A 308 -9.77 2.80 18.80
N LEU A 309 -8.51 2.70 18.34
CA LEU A 309 -7.98 3.49 17.20
C LEU A 309 -8.84 3.38 15.92
N GLU A 310 -9.33 2.19 15.60
CA GLU A 310 -10.20 1.90 14.44
C GLU A 310 -11.65 1.55 14.83
N ALA A 311 -12.04 1.73 16.10
CA ALA A 311 -13.40 1.47 16.58
C ALA A 311 -14.44 2.39 15.89
N PRO A 312 -15.74 2.00 15.85
CA PRO A 312 -16.78 2.80 15.19
C PRO A 312 -16.82 4.25 15.65
N ILE A 313 -17.12 5.17 14.73
CA ILE A 313 -17.22 6.60 15.02
C ILE A 313 -18.37 6.89 16.01
N ILE A 314 -18.18 7.90 16.85
CA ILE A 314 -19.20 8.37 17.81
C ILE A 314 -20.40 8.89 17.01
N ILE A 315 -21.57 8.28 17.23
CA ILE A 315 -22.85 8.71 16.63
C ILE A 315 -23.55 9.65 17.63
N PRO A 316 -23.59 10.98 17.39
CA PRO A 316 -23.91 11.92 18.47
C PRO A 316 -25.35 11.82 18.99
N HIS A 317 -26.28 11.34 18.16
CA HIS A 317 -27.68 11.16 18.53
C HIS A 317 -27.90 9.94 19.43
N ALA A 318 -27.05 8.92 19.35
CA ALA A 318 -27.11 7.75 20.22
C ALA A 318 -26.41 7.98 21.58
N GLN A 319 -25.50 8.97 21.65
CA GLN A 319 -24.57 9.16 22.76
C GLN A 319 -24.82 10.44 23.59
N GLN A 320 -26.00 11.05 23.49
CA GLN A 320 -26.33 12.34 24.14
C GLN A 320 -26.14 12.39 25.67
N LYS A 321 -26.22 11.24 26.35
CA LYS A 321 -26.02 11.11 27.81
C LYS A 321 -24.56 10.91 28.22
N THR A 322 -23.69 10.61 27.26
CA THR A 322 -22.27 10.33 27.49
C THR A 322 -21.47 11.59 27.20
N ARG A 323 -20.49 11.90 28.05
CA ARG A 323 -19.54 12.99 27.84
C ARG A 323 -18.16 12.41 27.55
N TYR A 324 -17.43 13.04 26.64
CA TYR A 324 -16.15 12.55 26.12
C TYR A 324 -15.04 13.60 26.30
N PRO A 325 -13.79 13.16 26.51
CA PRO A 325 -12.65 14.06 26.44
C PRO A 325 -12.38 14.47 24.98
N PHE A 326 -11.66 15.57 24.78
CA PHE A 326 -11.52 16.16 23.44
C PHE A 326 -10.83 15.20 22.45
N GLU A 327 -9.77 14.53 22.89
CA GLU A 327 -9.00 13.61 22.06
C GLU A 327 -9.85 12.45 21.52
N ALA A 328 -10.89 12.00 22.24
CA ALA A 328 -11.82 10.97 21.75
C ALA A 328 -12.77 11.50 20.66
N LEU A 329 -13.21 12.76 20.77
CA LEU A 329 -13.99 13.44 19.74
C LEU A 329 -13.13 13.68 18.48
N PHE A 330 -11.91 14.18 18.67
CA PHE A 330 -10.92 14.37 17.62
C PHE A 330 -10.59 13.03 16.92
N ARG A 331 -10.33 11.98 17.70
CA ARG A 331 -10.11 10.60 17.21
C ARG A 331 -11.24 10.13 16.29
N SER A 332 -12.49 10.38 16.67
CA SER A 332 -13.69 10.05 15.89
C SER A 332 -13.84 10.90 14.62
N GLU A 333 -13.59 12.21 14.71
CA GLU A 333 -13.69 13.15 13.59
C GLU A 333 -12.62 12.87 12.52
N GLN A 334 -11.39 12.62 12.95
CA GLN A 334 -10.27 12.29 12.07
C GLN A 334 -10.41 10.89 11.44
N TYR A 335 -10.92 9.89 12.18
CA TYR A 335 -11.20 8.57 11.60
C TYR A 335 -12.26 8.66 10.49
N ALA A 336 -13.33 9.43 10.74
CA ALA A 336 -14.33 9.71 9.72
C ALA A 336 -13.72 10.42 8.50
N LEU A 337 -12.84 11.40 8.70
CA LEU A 337 -12.14 12.07 7.60
C LEU A 337 -11.31 11.09 6.77
N VAL A 338 -10.48 10.24 7.40
CA VAL A 338 -9.65 9.25 6.70
C VAL A 338 -10.50 8.31 5.85
N ASP A 339 -11.57 7.75 6.41
CA ASP A 339 -12.40 6.76 5.71
C ASP A 339 -13.11 7.36 4.48
N ASN A 340 -13.61 8.59 4.61
CA ASN A 340 -14.22 9.33 3.50
C ASN A 340 -13.17 9.74 2.45
N ALA A 341 -12.05 10.33 2.88
CA ALA A 341 -10.99 10.80 2.00
C ALA A 341 -10.35 9.66 1.17
N CYS A 342 -10.10 8.50 1.78
CA CYS A 342 -9.54 7.35 1.07
C CYS A 342 -10.49 6.87 -0.02
N ARG A 343 -11.79 6.71 0.28
CA ARG A 343 -12.79 6.27 -0.70
C ARG A 343 -12.97 7.29 -1.81
N GLU A 344 -13.04 8.58 -1.47
CA GLU A 344 -13.19 9.66 -2.45
C GLU A 344 -12.01 9.72 -3.41
N TYR A 345 -10.77 9.62 -2.91
CA TYR A 345 -9.60 9.63 -3.77
C TYR A 345 -9.52 8.42 -4.70
N LEU A 346 -9.86 7.22 -4.21
CA LEU A 346 -9.93 6.02 -5.04
C LEU A 346 -11.00 6.16 -6.12
N PHE A 347 -12.18 6.67 -5.79
CA PHE A 347 -13.23 6.98 -6.77
C PHE A 347 -12.76 7.98 -7.82
N ILE A 348 -12.13 9.10 -7.42
CA ILE A 348 -11.62 10.12 -8.34
C ILE A 348 -10.59 9.50 -9.31
N THR A 349 -9.60 8.80 -8.75
CA THR A 349 -8.52 8.15 -9.51
C THR A 349 -9.05 7.12 -10.51
N GLU A 350 -10.06 6.34 -10.11
CA GLU A 350 -10.60 5.29 -10.95
C GLU A 350 -11.60 5.81 -12.00
N PHE A 351 -12.55 6.67 -11.61
CA PHE A 351 -13.64 7.13 -12.49
C PHE A 351 -13.18 8.20 -13.48
N TYR A 352 -12.42 9.21 -13.02
CA TYR A 352 -11.94 10.31 -13.87
C TYR A 352 -10.63 10.02 -14.60
N LEU A 353 -10.07 8.81 -14.45
CA LEU A 353 -8.83 8.34 -15.10
C LEU A 353 -7.56 9.16 -14.79
N VAL A 354 -7.62 10.03 -13.77
CA VAL A 354 -6.51 10.90 -13.33
C VAL A 354 -5.54 10.17 -12.41
N ARG A 355 -4.26 10.57 -12.42
CA ARG A 355 -3.22 10.06 -11.49
C ARG A 355 -2.28 11.17 -11.04
N GLY A 356 -1.59 10.96 -9.91
CA GLY A 356 -0.61 11.92 -9.38
C GLY A 356 -1.23 13.28 -9.08
N ASN A 357 -0.56 14.35 -9.52
CA ASN A 357 -0.93 15.74 -9.20
C ASN A 357 -2.37 16.10 -9.62
N GLN A 358 -2.85 15.62 -10.77
CA GLN A 358 -4.22 15.91 -11.23
C GLN A 358 -5.29 15.32 -10.29
N ALA A 359 -5.04 14.10 -9.77
CA ALA A 359 -5.91 13.47 -8.78
C ALA A 359 -5.86 14.23 -7.44
N GLN A 360 -4.68 14.73 -7.04
CA GLN A 360 -4.51 15.57 -5.85
C GLN A 360 -5.25 16.91 -5.98
N GLU A 361 -5.21 17.55 -7.14
CA GLU A 361 -5.90 18.82 -7.40
C GLU A 361 -7.42 18.67 -7.32
N LEU A 362 -8.00 17.65 -7.98
CA LEU A 362 -9.43 17.35 -7.90
C LEU A 362 -9.87 17.00 -6.47
N PHE A 363 -9.07 16.19 -5.76
CA PHE A 363 -9.32 15.90 -4.35
C PHE A 363 -9.30 17.17 -3.49
N ASN A 364 -8.32 18.06 -3.71
CA ASN A 364 -8.21 19.32 -2.96
C ASN A 364 -9.40 20.26 -3.24
N GLN A 365 -9.97 20.25 -4.45
CA GLN A 365 -11.19 21.02 -4.76
C GLN A 365 -12.42 20.47 -4.01
N ILE A 366 -12.53 19.15 -3.88
CA ILE A 366 -13.62 18.48 -3.15
C ILE A 366 -13.43 18.65 -1.63
N MET A 367 -12.36 18.12 -1.07
CA MET A 367 -12.13 17.99 0.37
C MET A 367 -11.46 19.21 1.02
N GLY A 368 -10.86 20.13 0.25
CA GLY A 368 -10.08 21.25 0.79
C GLY A 368 -10.86 22.13 1.76
N LYS A 369 -12.11 22.50 1.43
CA LYS A 369 -12.97 23.30 2.32
C LYS A 369 -13.28 22.58 3.64
N THR A 370 -13.40 21.25 3.59
CA THR A 370 -13.63 20.38 4.75
C THR A 370 -12.38 20.30 5.63
N MET A 371 -11.21 20.07 5.03
CA MET A 371 -9.93 20.03 5.73
C MET A 371 -9.63 21.38 6.41
N SER A 372 -9.86 22.50 5.74
CA SER A 372 -9.69 23.84 6.32
C SER A 372 -10.67 24.13 7.47
N LEU A 373 -11.90 23.59 7.42
CA LEU A 373 -12.85 23.68 8.52
C LEU A 373 -12.33 22.91 9.76
N MET A 374 -11.87 21.68 9.56
CA MET A 374 -11.34 20.85 10.65
C MET A 374 -10.05 21.43 11.24
N MET A 375 -9.18 22.00 10.40
CA MET A 375 -8.01 22.76 10.84
C MET A 375 -8.41 23.92 11.77
N LYS A 376 -9.36 24.76 11.34
CA LYS A 376 -9.85 25.90 12.12
C LYS A 376 -10.52 25.47 13.44
N ASN A 377 -11.27 24.36 13.44
CA ASN A 377 -11.84 23.79 14.65
C ASN A 377 -10.74 23.40 15.66
N LEU A 378 -9.67 22.77 15.17
CA LEU A 378 -8.52 22.40 16.00
C LEU A 378 -7.77 23.63 16.54
N GLU A 379 -7.47 24.62 15.69
CA GLU A 379 -6.83 25.89 16.11
C GLU A 379 -7.62 26.56 17.23
N THR A 380 -8.96 26.61 17.10
CA THR A 380 -9.86 27.17 18.13
C THR A 380 -9.74 26.42 19.45
N TYR A 381 -9.58 25.08 19.43
CA TYR A 381 -9.36 24.30 20.66
C TYR A 381 -7.96 24.50 21.25
N ILE A 382 -6.92 24.57 20.41
CA ILE A 382 -5.52 24.68 20.83
C ILE A 382 -5.26 25.94 21.67
N VAL A 383 -5.89 27.06 21.32
CA VAL A 383 -5.71 28.37 22.01
C VAL A 383 -6.07 28.31 23.50
N ASP A 384 -7.17 27.62 23.84
CA ASP A 384 -7.71 27.56 25.21
C ASP A 384 -7.41 26.22 25.92
N CYS A 385 -6.71 25.29 25.27
CA CYS A 385 -6.34 24.01 25.88
C CYS A 385 -5.14 24.17 26.85
N PHE A 386 -5.28 23.66 28.07
CA PHE A 386 -4.18 23.49 29.04
C PHE A 386 -3.86 22.02 29.36
N ASP A 387 -4.64 21.07 28.82
CA ASP A 387 -4.39 19.63 28.96
C ASP A 387 -3.27 19.17 28.01
N THR A 388 -2.08 18.98 28.58
CA THR A 388 -0.88 18.60 27.82
C THR A 388 -0.96 17.14 27.32
N ILE A 389 -1.65 16.25 28.04
CA ILE A 389 -1.86 14.85 27.62
C ILE A 389 -2.82 14.80 26.44
N SER A 390 -3.93 15.55 26.46
CA SER A 390 -4.87 15.67 25.33
C SER A 390 -4.17 16.07 24.03
N LEU A 391 -3.32 17.12 24.07
CA LEU A 391 -2.60 17.56 22.88
C LEU A 391 -1.64 16.49 22.37
N PHE A 392 -0.92 15.80 23.27
CA PHE A 392 0.01 14.75 22.88
C PHE A 392 -0.72 13.54 22.29
N LEU A 393 -1.85 13.14 22.88
CA LEU A 393 -2.74 12.12 22.31
C LEU A 393 -3.24 12.51 20.91
N CYS A 394 -3.61 13.78 20.68
CA CYS A 394 -3.98 14.28 19.35
C CYS A 394 -2.83 14.19 18.33
N ILE A 395 -1.61 14.57 18.70
CA ILE A 395 -0.39 14.41 17.86
C ILE A 395 -0.19 12.93 17.50
N GLN A 396 -0.35 12.06 18.49
CA GLN A 396 -0.09 10.62 18.39
C GLN A 396 -1.16 9.86 17.58
N LEU A 397 -2.39 10.38 17.54
CA LEU A 397 -3.45 9.97 16.61
C LEU A 397 -3.12 10.37 15.17
N ILE A 398 -2.63 11.59 14.93
CA ILE A 398 -2.24 12.07 13.59
C ILE A 398 -1.16 11.16 12.99
N LEU A 399 -0.09 10.85 13.74
CA LEU A 399 0.99 9.97 13.28
C LEU A 399 0.48 8.57 12.91
N ARG A 400 -0.42 8.00 13.71
CA ARG A 400 -1.05 6.69 13.44
C ARG A 400 -1.95 6.74 12.20
N TYR A 401 -2.75 7.79 12.03
CA TYR A 401 -3.62 7.95 10.87
C TYR A 401 -2.87 8.26 9.58
N GLN A 402 -1.76 8.99 9.64
CA GLN A 402 -0.87 9.17 8.49
C GLN A 402 -0.32 7.82 7.99
N ILE A 403 0.20 6.98 8.90
CA ILE A 403 0.64 5.62 8.56
C ILE A 403 -0.52 4.76 8.02
N MET A 404 -1.72 4.88 8.59
CA MET A 404 -2.91 4.18 8.09
C MET A 404 -3.29 4.61 6.67
N CYS A 405 -3.18 5.90 6.34
CA CYS A 405 -3.40 6.42 4.98
C CYS A 405 -2.35 5.86 4.00
N HIS A 406 -1.07 5.84 4.37
CA HIS A 406 -0.03 5.23 3.54
C HIS A 406 -0.26 3.73 3.32
N LYS A 407 -0.68 2.98 4.35
CA LYS A 407 -1.08 1.56 4.24
C LYS A 407 -2.28 1.33 3.32
N ARG A 408 -3.17 2.32 3.19
CA ARG A 408 -4.31 2.34 2.24
C ARG A 408 -3.93 2.90 0.85
N CYS A 409 -2.63 3.09 0.58
CA CYS A 409 -2.07 3.64 -0.67
C CYS A 409 -2.53 5.08 -1.00
N THR A 410 -2.85 5.90 0.01
CA THR A 410 -3.34 7.27 -0.16
C THR A 410 -2.47 8.28 0.61
N ALA A 411 -1.52 8.91 -0.08
CA ALA A 411 -0.63 9.99 0.44
C ALA A 411 -1.27 11.40 0.42
N VAL A 412 -2.57 11.46 0.18
CA VAL A 412 -3.29 12.66 -0.27
C VAL A 412 -3.53 13.65 0.87
N LEU A 413 -3.52 13.15 2.10
CA LEU A 413 -3.70 13.90 3.34
C LEU A 413 -2.38 14.31 4.00
N ASP A 414 -1.21 14.00 3.44
CA ASP A 414 0.09 14.21 4.10
C ASP A 414 0.29 15.68 4.51
N LYS A 415 0.06 16.61 3.58
CA LYS A 415 0.09 18.05 3.86
C LYS A 415 -0.92 18.49 4.93
N TYR A 416 -2.06 17.81 5.03
CA TYR A 416 -3.05 18.08 6.08
C TYR A 416 -2.51 17.63 7.45
N TRP A 417 -1.95 16.42 7.54
CA TRP A 417 -1.31 15.90 8.76
C TRP A 417 -0.13 16.77 9.21
N GLU A 418 0.73 17.20 8.29
CA GLU A 418 1.83 18.14 8.55
C GLU A 418 1.33 19.48 9.10
N THR A 419 0.24 20.02 8.55
CA THR A 419 -0.34 21.29 9.02
C THR A 419 -0.92 21.15 10.44
N LEU A 420 -1.63 20.06 10.74
CA LEU A 420 -2.13 19.79 12.09
C LEU A 420 -0.98 19.63 13.11
N GLN A 421 0.08 18.91 12.74
CA GLN A 421 1.28 18.76 13.59
C GLN A 421 1.96 20.12 13.84
N THR A 422 2.09 20.95 12.80
CA THR A 422 2.68 22.29 12.89
C THR A 422 1.93 23.21 13.85
N ALA A 423 0.61 23.05 13.99
CA ALA A 423 -0.19 23.79 14.98
C ALA A 423 -0.10 23.21 16.40
N LEU A 424 -0.05 21.87 16.53
CA LEU A 424 -0.07 21.19 17.83
C LEU A 424 1.26 21.26 18.58
N TRP A 425 2.40 21.01 17.89
CA TRP A 425 3.72 20.91 18.54
C TRP A 425 4.13 22.18 19.31
N PRO A 426 3.99 23.41 18.77
CA PRO A 426 4.35 24.63 19.50
C PRO A 426 3.51 24.84 20.75
N ARG A 427 2.21 24.50 20.72
CA ARG A 427 1.34 24.59 21.91
C ARG A 427 1.69 23.53 22.94
N PHE A 428 1.97 22.30 22.51
CA PHE A 428 2.41 21.22 23.40
C PHE A 428 3.70 21.63 24.14
N GLU A 429 4.75 22.08 23.43
CA GLU A 429 5.98 22.53 24.08
C GLU A 429 5.74 23.72 25.03
N TYR A 430 4.89 24.69 24.64
CA TYR A 430 4.53 25.82 25.49
C TYR A 430 3.86 25.38 26.80
N LEU A 431 2.85 24.50 26.77
CA LEU A 431 2.17 24.02 27.97
C LEU A 431 3.07 23.14 28.85
N PHE A 432 3.92 22.32 28.23
CA PHE A 432 4.90 21.51 28.96
C PHE A 432 5.87 22.43 29.71
N ARG A 433 6.38 23.47 29.06
CA ARG A 433 7.24 24.50 29.67
C ARG A 433 6.53 25.31 30.76
N LEU A 434 5.23 25.60 30.61
CA LEU A 434 4.45 26.23 31.69
C LEU A 434 4.37 25.33 32.93
N ASN A 435 4.23 24.00 32.77
CA ASN A 435 4.25 23.08 33.90
C ASN A 435 5.62 23.04 34.58
N ILE A 436 6.71 22.95 33.80
CA ILE A 436 8.09 23.05 34.31
C ILE A 436 8.29 24.36 35.09
N GLN A 437 7.93 25.50 34.50
CA GLN A 437 8.05 26.82 35.11
C GLN A 437 7.19 26.94 36.39
N SER A 438 5.99 26.35 36.42
CA SER A 438 5.14 26.36 37.62
C SER A 438 5.79 25.70 38.83
N ILE A 439 6.57 24.63 38.62
CA ILE A 439 7.31 23.91 39.67
C ILE A 439 8.57 24.67 40.09
N ARG A 440 9.24 25.31 39.12
CA ARG A 440 10.39 26.17 39.37
C ARG A 440 10.02 27.34 40.28
N ASP A 441 8.91 28.01 39.97
CA ASP A 441 8.38 29.17 40.70
C ASP A 441 7.63 28.81 42.00
N CYS A 442 7.41 27.52 42.29
CA CYS A 442 6.91 27.09 43.61
C CYS A 442 7.84 27.57 44.73
N ASP A 443 7.25 28.17 45.75
CA ASP A 443 7.93 28.58 46.97
C ASP A 443 7.60 27.60 48.11
N PRO A 444 8.58 26.78 48.56
CA PRO A 444 8.40 25.83 49.66
C PRO A 444 7.79 26.40 50.94
N THR A 445 8.00 27.69 51.21
CA THR A 445 7.57 28.30 52.47
C THR A 445 6.07 28.59 52.52
N LYS A 446 5.40 28.62 51.36
CA LYS A 446 3.96 28.94 51.25
C LYS A 446 3.05 27.74 51.54
N PHE A 447 3.56 26.51 51.44
CA PHE A 447 2.77 25.30 51.67
C PHE A 447 2.31 25.18 53.14
N ARG A 448 1.00 25.00 53.32
CA ARG A 448 0.36 24.93 54.64
C ARG A 448 0.52 23.58 55.34
N ILE A 449 0.75 22.51 54.59
CA ILE A 449 0.92 21.15 55.09
C ILE A 449 2.41 20.83 55.10
N LYS A 450 2.95 20.50 56.27
CA LYS A 450 4.38 20.25 56.51
C LYS A 450 4.57 18.83 57.03
N GLU A 451 4.23 17.86 56.20
CA GLU A 451 4.29 16.43 56.50
C GLU A 451 5.44 15.78 55.73
N THR A 452 6.12 14.80 56.33
CA THR A 452 7.22 14.05 55.71
C THR A 452 6.75 13.01 54.68
N GLY A 453 5.44 12.94 54.39
CA GLY A 453 4.87 12.07 53.37
C GLY A 453 5.13 12.55 51.93
N PRO A 454 4.71 11.78 50.93
CA PRO A 454 4.84 12.17 49.53
C PRO A 454 4.03 13.43 49.20
N HIS A 455 4.63 14.37 48.48
CA HIS A 455 3.99 15.61 48.06
C HIS A 455 3.06 15.40 46.86
N TYR A 456 2.01 16.21 46.72
CA TYR A 456 1.09 16.05 45.59
C TYR A 456 1.76 16.36 44.23
N ILE A 457 2.76 17.25 44.19
CA ILE A 457 3.52 17.58 42.98
C ILE A 457 4.33 16.38 42.47
N THR A 458 4.96 15.61 43.37
CA THR A 458 5.76 14.43 42.97
C THR A 458 4.87 13.30 42.47
N ARG A 459 3.65 13.17 43.03
CA ARG A 459 2.61 12.30 42.47
C ARG A 459 2.17 12.74 41.07
N ARG A 460 1.82 14.02 40.88
CA ARG A 460 1.42 14.58 39.57
C ARG A 460 2.52 14.38 38.53
N TYR A 461 3.78 14.60 38.93
CA TYR A 461 4.95 14.34 38.10
C TYR A 461 5.04 12.87 37.68
N GLY A 462 5.00 11.92 38.62
CA GLY A 462 5.12 10.49 38.32
C GLY A 462 3.98 10.00 37.42
N GLU A 463 2.74 10.42 37.69
CA GLU A 463 1.57 10.07 36.87
C GLU A 463 1.65 10.66 35.45
N PHE A 464 2.18 11.88 35.31
CA PHE A 464 2.34 12.59 34.03
C PHE A 464 3.52 12.05 33.21
N SER A 465 4.70 11.87 33.82
CA SER A 465 5.88 11.34 33.14
C SER A 465 5.61 9.93 32.60
N ALA A 466 5.05 9.04 33.44
CA ALA A 466 4.63 7.71 33.01
C ALA A 466 3.64 7.74 31.83
N ALA A 467 2.69 8.68 31.84
CA ALA A 467 1.74 8.87 30.74
C ALA A 467 2.44 9.28 29.43
N ILE A 468 3.31 10.29 29.46
CA ILE A 468 4.02 10.77 28.26
C ILE A 468 4.99 9.70 27.75
N VAL A 469 5.75 9.02 28.63
CA VAL A 469 6.67 7.95 28.25
C VAL A 469 5.93 6.79 27.58
N GLY A 470 4.86 6.27 28.20
CA GLY A 470 4.08 5.16 27.65
C GLY A 470 3.39 5.48 26.32
N ILE A 471 3.00 6.74 26.08
CA ILE A 471 2.50 7.19 24.77
C ILE A 471 3.63 7.25 23.73
N THR A 472 4.84 7.65 24.14
CA THR A 472 6.00 7.91 23.27
C THR A 472 6.64 6.64 22.71
N GLU A 473 6.46 5.47 23.34
CA GLU A 473 7.11 4.18 22.94
C GLU A 473 7.06 3.88 21.43
N ASN A 474 5.93 4.19 20.77
CA ASN A 474 5.73 3.91 19.34
C ASN A 474 6.34 4.99 18.41
N PHE A 475 6.56 6.20 18.91
CA PHE A 475 7.01 7.36 18.13
C PHE A 475 7.99 8.20 18.97
N PRO A 476 9.26 7.77 19.11
CA PRO A 476 10.28 8.49 19.86
C PRO A 476 10.49 9.90 19.33
N ASN A 477 10.60 10.87 20.23
CA ASN A 477 10.80 12.28 19.87
C ASN A 477 11.82 12.94 20.81
N GLU A 478 12.82 13.59 20.23
CA GLU A 478 13.92 14.22 20.96
C GLU A 478 13.46 15.41 21.80
N THR A 479 12.57 16.26 21.28
CA THR A 479 11.97 17.38 22.02
C THR A 479 11.20 16.90 23.24
N VAL A 480 10.39 15.84 23.12
CA VAL A 480 9.69 15.23 24.26
C VAL A 480 10.67 14.70 25.29
N SER A 481 11.71 13.99 24.84
CA SER A 481 12.75 13.42 25.71
C SER A 481 13.52 14.50 26.48
N ARG A 482 13.84 15.63 25.82
CA ARG A 482 14.48 16.80 26.43
C ARG A 482 13.56 17.48 27.44
N LEU A 483 12.28 17.66 27.11
CA LEU A 483 11.29 18.27 28.02
C LEU A 483 11.03 17.43 29.27
N LEU A 484 10.98 16.10 29.14
CA LEU A 484 10.90 15.18 30.28
C LEU A 484 12.12 15.33 31.21
N LEU A 485 13.33 15.39 30.65
CA LEU A 485 14.56 15.61 31.43
C LEU A 485 14.59 17.00 32.10
N GLU A 486 14.15 18.05 31.42
CA GLU A 486 13.99 19.40 32.03
C GLU A 486 13.01 19.36 33.22
N LEU A 487 11.88 18.63 33.09
CA LEU A 487 10.89 18.47 34.15
C LEU A 487 11.41 17.63 35.33
N GLN A 488 12.12 16.53 35.07
CA GLN A 488 12.76 15.69 36.10
C GLN A 488 13.68 16.55 36.98
N ASN A 489 14.58 17.30 36.35
CA ASN A 489 15.56 18.14 37.06
C ASN A 489 14.89 19.21 37.95
N GLU A 490 13.84 19.88 37.47
CA GLU A 490 13.11 20.89 38.26
C GLU A 490 12.30 20.25 39.40
N VAL A 491 11.77 19.02 39.24
CA VAL A 491 11.10 18.28 40.31
C VAL A 491 12.08 17.78 41.37
N GLU A 492 13.27 17.31 40.98
CA GLU A 492 14.35 16.99 41.92
C GLU A 492 14.82 18.23 42.70
N CYS A 493 15.02 19.36 41.99
CA CYS A 493 15.36 20.64 42.62
C CYS A 493 14.25 21.13 43.56
N PHE A 494 12.97 20.96 43.19
CA PHE A 494 11.84 21.25 44.07
C PHE A 494 11.86 20.38 45.34
N MET A 495 12.05 19.07 45.23
CA MET A 495 12.12 18.17 46.39
C MET A 495 13.27 18.54 47.35
N LEU A 496 14.45 18.88 46.82
CA LEU A 496 15.58 19.32 47.63
C LEU A 496 15.34 20.69 48.31
N ARG A 497 14.72 21.65 47.59
CA ARG A 497 14.30 22.95 48.17
C ARG A 497 13.26 22.76 49.27
N MET A 498 12.26 21.89 49.06
CA MET A 498 11.24 21.53 50.06
C MET A 498 11.88 20.92 51.30
N ALA A 499 12.76 19.93 51.11
CA ALA A 499 13.45 19.27 52.21
C ALA A 499 14.17 20.30 53.10
N GLY A 500 15.06 21.11 52.52
CA GLY A 500 15.88 22.08 53.26
C GLY A 500 15.10 23.27 53.86
N ALA A 501 13.98 23.69 53.26
CA ALA A 501 13.21 24.85 53.73
C ALA A 501 12.13 24.50 54.77
N ILE A 502 11.60 23.27 54.75
CA ILE A 502 10.50 22.85 55.64
C ILE A 502 11.01 22.10 56.86
N PHE A 503 12.01 21.23 56.70
CA PHE A 503 12.43 20.30 57.75
C PHE A 503 13.81 20.69 58.33
N PRO A 504 13.88 21.09 59.62
CA PRO A 504 15.14 21.52 60.23
C PRO A 504 16.08 20.34 60.54
N GLN A 505 15.57 19.13 60.76
CA GLN A 505 16.40 17.96 61.08
C GLN A 505 16.79 17.19 59.81
N ARG A 506 18.06 16.79 59.69
CA ARG A 506 18.55 16.02 58.53
C ARG A 506 17.77 14.71 58.35
N LYS A 507 17.45 14.04 59.45
CA LYS A 507 16.57 12.86 59.48
C LYS A 507 15.20 13.10 58.82
N GLU A 508 14.51 14.19 59.17
CA GLU A 508 13.20 14.53 58.60
C GLU A 508 13.28 14.84 57.09
N GLN A 509 14.34 15.55 56.68
CA GLN A 509 14.64 15.81 55.26
C GLN A 509 14.80 14.50 54.48
N LEU A 510 15.52 13.52 55.04
CA LEU A 510 15.77 12.24 54.41
C LEU A 510 14.51 11.37 54.33
N ILE A 511 13.68 11.35 55.37
CA ILE A 511 12.38 10.67 55.35
C ILE A 511 11.49 11.24 54.23
N TYR A 512 11.40 12.57 54.13
CA TYR A 512 10.65 13.23 53.06
C TYR A 512 11.18 12.86 51.67
N LEU A 513 12.49 12.95 51.43
CA LEU A 513 13.07 12.61 50.14
C LEU A 513 12.83 11.15 49.74
N ILE A 514 13.05 10.20 50.67
CA ILE A 514 12.81 8.77 50.45
C ILE A 514 11.35 8.51 50.11
N ASN A 515 10.40 9.05 50.89
CA ASN A 515 8.96 8.86 50.64
C ASN A 515 8.53 9.38 49.26
N ASN A 516 9.14 10.47 48.78
CA ASN A 516 8.83 11.04 47.46
C ASN A 516 9.48 10.24 46.31
N TYR A 517 10.74 9.82 46.46
CA TYR A 517 11.41 9.00 45.45
C TYR A 517 10.77 7.62 45.31
N ASP A 518 10.37 7.00 46.42
CA ASP A 518 9.64 5.72 46.45
C ASP A 518 8.31 5.81 45.70
N LEU A 519 7.52 6.87 45.94
CA LEU A 519 6.27 7.09 45.21
C LEU A 519 6.49 7.25 43.70
N ILE A 520 7.46 8.08 43.29
CA ILE A 520 7.77 8.29 41.87
C ILE A 520 8.18 6.97 41.22
N LEU A 521 9.08 6.21 41.85
CA LEU A 521 9.53 4.91 41.35
C LEU A 521 8.39 3.90 41.23
N GLY A 522 7.50 3.81 42.23
CA GLY A 522 6.34 2.93 42.19
C GLY A 522 5.42 3.24 41.00
N ILE A 523 5.13 4.52 40.75
CA ILE A 523 4.27 4.93 39.63
C ILE A 523 4.94 4.66 38.27
N LEU A 524 6.24 4.94 38.14
CA LEU A 524 6.98 4.64 36.91
C LEU A 524 7.04 3.13 36.64
N GLN A 525 7.40 2.32 37.64
CA GLN A 525 7.50 0.86 37.50
C GLN A 525 6.16 0.16 37.24
N GLU A 526 5.04 0.70 37.73
CA GLU A 526 3.69 0.18 37.44
C GLU A 526 3.28 0.44 35.98
N ARG A 527 3.72 1.55 35.38
CA ARG A 527 3.13 2.09 34.14
C ARG A 527 4.03 2.13 32.92
N THR A 528 5.36 2.11 33.09
CA THR A 528 6.31 2.01 31.97
C THR A 528 6.85 0.60 31.86
N ARG A 529 7.05 0.11 30.63
CA ARG A 529 7.72 -1.16 30.39
C ARG A 529 9.24 -0.95 30.45
N ASP A 530 9.93 -1.89 31.09
CA ASP A 530 11.38 -1.91 31.32
C ASP A 530 11.93 -0.75 32.20
N ASN A 531 13.20 -0.87 32.62
CA ASN A 531 13.89 0.16 33.40
C ASN A 531 14.14 1.41 32.53
N THR A 532 13.27 2.41 32.63
CA THR A 532 13.53 3.72 32.01
C THR A 532 14.71 4.41 32.68
N LYS A 533 15.48 5.22 31.94
CA LYS A 533 16.60 6.01 32.50
C LYS A 533 16.19 6.89 33.68
N GLU A 534 14.96 7.39 33.64
CA GLU A 534 14.32 8.13 34.72
C GLU A 534 14.13 7.25 35.97
N ALA A 535 13.58 6.04 35.82
CA ALA A 535 13.41 5.08 36.91
C ALA A 535 14.75 4.46 37.40
N GLU A 536 15.83 4.57 36.63
CA GLU A 536 17.19 4.27 37.10
C GLU A 536 17.74 5.44 37.94
N SER A 537 17.63 6.68 37.45
CA SER A 537 18.05 7.89 38.16
C SER A 537 17.41 8.03 39.53
N PHE A 538 16.08 7.89 39.63
CA PHE A 538 15.39 7.92 40.93
C PHE A 538 15.76 6.75 41.84
N ARG A 539 16.14 5.59 41.29
CA ARG A 539 16.57 4.41 42.08
C ARG A 539 17.96 4.61 42.68
N GLU A 540 18.87 5.25 41.95
CA GLU A 540 20.16 5.68 42.47
C GLU A 540 20.00 6.73 43.58
N GLN A 541 19.12 7.73 43.40
CA GLN A 541 18.82 8.71 44.43
C GLN A 541 18.17 8.09 45.67
N LEU A 542 17.17 7.21 45.50
CA LEU A 542 16.55 6.47 46.60
C LEU A 542 17.59 5.64 47.37
N SER A 543 18.46 4.91 46.67
CA SER A 543 19.54 4.11 47.29
C SER A 543 20.53 5.01 48.06
N SER A 544 20.96 6.13 47.46
CA SER A 544 21.85 7.11 48.08
C SER A 544 21.25 7.67 49.38
N LYS A 545 19.98 8.14 49.34
CA LYS A 545 19.30 8.69 50.51
C LYS A 545 18.92 7.65 51.55
N SER A 546 18.65 6.41 51.14
CA SER A 546 18.44 5.27 52.04
C SER A 546 19.69 4.98 52.88
N ASN A 547 20.88 4.97 52.24
CA ASN A 547 22.14 4.77 52.96
C ASN A 547 22.44 5.95 53.91
N GLU A 548 22.21 7.20 53.48
CA GLU A 548 22.38 8.40 54.31
C GLU A 548 21.46 8.38 55.53
N TYR A 549 20.18 8.03 55.34
CA TYR A 549 19.20 7.89 56.42
C TYR A 549 19.59 6.79 57.41
N VAL A 550 20.08 5.66 56.92
CA VAL A 550 20.51 4.55 57.77
C VAL A 550 21.73 4.95 58.63
N GLU A 551 22.73 5.66 58.11
CA GLU A 551 23.83 6.16 58.96
C GLU A 551 23.31 7.16 60.02
N GLU A 552 22.36 8.03 59.67
CA GLU A 552 21.79 9.04 60.58
C GLU A 552 20.98 8.40 61.74
N ILE A 553 20.10 7.42 61.47
CA ILE A 553 19.33 6.74 62.54
C ILE A 553 20.20 5.81 63.39
N LEU A 554 21.32 5.31 62.85
CA LEU A 554 22.27 4.49 63.60
C LEU A 554 23.21 5.32 64.48
N SER A 555 23.41 6.60 64.18
CA SER A 555 24.32 7.49 64.91
C SER A 555 23.99 7.59 66.42
N PRO A 556 22.74 7.78 66.88
CA PRO A 556 22.41 7.80 68.31
C PRO A 556 22.67 6.48 69.06
N HIS A 557 22.62 5.34 68.37
CA HIS A 557 22.70 4.01 68.98
C HIS A 557 24.09 3.38 68.91
N ILE A 558 24.78 3.54 67.77
CA ILE A 558 26.09 2.94 67.49
C ILE A 558 27.09 3.93 66.89
N GLY A 559 26.80 5.23 66.80
CA GLY A 559 27.71 6.24 66.23
C GLY A 559 29.09 6.26 66.89
N GLY A 560 29.16 6.03 68.20
CA GLY A 560 30.44 5.86 68.91
C GLY A 560 31.25 4.65 68.44
N ILE A 561 30.60 3.54 68.08
CA ILE A 561 31.24 2.36 67.48
C ILE A 561 31.64 2.65 66.03
N ILE A 562 30.77 3.28 65.23
CA ILE A 562 31.06 3.65 63.84
C ILE A 562 32.30 4.55 63.77
N HIS A 563 32.37 5.56 64.63
CA HIS A 563 33.50 6.48 64.72
C HIS A 563 34.78 5.77 65.20
N PHE A 564 34.72 4.94 66.25
CA PHE A 564 35.84 4.13 66.71
C PHE A 564 36.38 3.20 65.60
N VAL A 565 35.51 2.54 64.84
CA VAL A 565 35.89 1.69 63.71
C VAL A 565 36.54 2.53 62.60
N LYS A 566 35.95 3.68 62.22
CA LYS A 566 36.48 4.56 61.17
C LYS A 566 37.83 5.22 61.55
N GLU A 567 38.11 5.40 62.85
CA GLU A 567 39.42 5.85 63.37
C GLU A 567 40.44 4.69 63.43
N CYS A 568 40.16 3.67 64.24
CA CYS A 568 41.14 2.64 64.60
C CYS A 568 41.42 1.60 63.51
N GLU A 569 40.72 1.61 62.38
CA GLU A 569 41.09 0.80 61.20
C GLU A 569 42.39 1.25 60.52
N LYS A 570 42.89 2.45 60.84
CA LYS A 570 44.16 2.99 60.31
C LYS A 570 45.35 2.79 61.28
N ASP A 571 45.08 2.30 62.48
CA ASP A 571 46.04 2.26 63.58
C ASP A 571 46.76 0.90 63.69
N ASN A 572 47.99 0.91 64.20
CA ASN A 572 48.76 -0.31 64.43
C ASN A 572 48.34 -1.03 65.72
N ALA A 573 48.73 -2.30 65.86
CA ALA A 573 48.36 -3.17 66.99
C ALA A 573 48.75 -2.62 68.39
N ASP A 574 49.76 -1.75 68.49
CA ASP A 574 50.14 -1.09 69.74
C ASP A 574 49.39 0.22 70.01
N ASP A 575 48.87 0.89 68.97
CA ASP A 575 48.01 2.07 69.10
C ASP A 575 46.59 1.66 69.51
N LEU A 576 46.08 0.53 69.00
CA LEU A 576 44.81 -0.08 69.41
C LEU A 576 44.71 -0.28 70.94
N LYS A 577 45.81 -0.65 71.62
CA LYS A 577 45.88 -0.79 73.09
C LYS A 577 45.68 0.55 73.82
N ARG A 578 46.06 1.68 73.23
CA ARG A 578 45.85 3.01 73.81
C ARG A 578 44.36 3.37 73.86
N HIS A 579 43.56 2.77 72.98
CA HIS A 579 42.13 3.00 72.89
C HIS A 579 41.28 1.99 73.68
N ASP A 580 41.88 0.98 74.34
CA ASP A 580 41.15 -0.07 75.10
C ASP A 580 40.15 0.50 76.13
N ARG A 581 40.50 1.59 76.84
CA ARG A 581 39.58 2.23 77.80
C ARG A 581 38.34 2.85 77.15
N ARG A 582 38.49 3.39 75.93
CA ARG A 582 37.38 3.93 75.11
C ARG A 582 36.57 2.80 74.49
N ALA A 583 37.25 1.75 74.04
CA ALA A 583 36.64 0.54 73.50
C ALA A 583 35.75 -0.17 74.54
N LEU A 584 36.24 -0.36 75.77
CA LEU A 584 35.50 -0.99 76.86
C LEU A 584 34.26 -0.19 77.27
N ALA A 585 34.35 1.15 77.33
CA ALA A 585 33.19 2.00 77.57
C ALA A 585 32.11 1.88 76.46
N LEU A 586 32.53 1.77 75.19
CA LEU A 586 31.62 1.54 74.07
C LEU A 586 30.99 0.14 74.09
N VAL A 587 31.77 -0.90 74.43
CA VAL A 587 31.30 -2.29 74.58
C VAL A 587 30.24 -2.40 75.68
N GLN A 588 30.49 -1.79 76.84
CA GLN A 588 29.54 -1.81 77.96
C GLN A 588 28.25 -1.06 77.63
N ASN A 589 28.35 0.14 77.03
CA ASN A 589 27.17 0.91 76.62
C ASN A 589 26.32 0.14 75.59
N PHE A 590 26.96 -0.39 74.54
CA PHE A 590 26.27 -1.17 73.52
C PHE A 590 25.63 -2.44 74.10
N SER A 591 26.34 -3.16 74.96
CA SER A 591 25.87 -4.41 75.56
C SER A 591 24.65 -4.24 76.46
N LEU A 592 24.46 -3.06 77.05
CA LEU A 592 23.26 -2.67 77.79
C LEU A 592 22.09 -2.25 76.88
N ASN A 593 22.39 -1.54 75.78
CA ASN A 593 21.36 -0.80 75.01
C ASN A 593 20.95 -1.46 73.67
N TRP A 594 21.67 -2.44 73.15
CA TRP A 594 21.47 -2.98 71.79
C TRP A 594 20.05 -3.51 71.49
N LYS A 595 19.37 -4.17 72.44
CA LYS A 595 17.99 -4.65 72.25
C LYS A 595 17.02 -3.48 72.05
N LYS A 596 17.10 -2.51 72.97
CA LYS A 596 16.30 -1.29 72.92
C LYS A 596 16.57 -0.50 71.64
N ALA A 597 17.82 -0.43 71.19
CA ALA A 597 18.17 0.20 69.92
C ALA A 597 17.46 -0.48 68.73
N ILE A 598 17.43 -1.82 68.66
CA ILE A 598 16.72 -2.55 67.60
C ILE A 598 15.20 -2.31 67.68
N GLU A 599 14.61 -2.30 68.89
CA GLU A 599 13.18 -2.02 69.11
C GLU A 599 12.80 -0.58 68.70
N ASP A 600 13.60 0.41 69.10
CA ASP A 600 13.39 1.83 68.80
C ASP A 600 13.58 2.11 67.31
N LEU A 601 14.60 1.52 66.65
CA LEU A 601 14.80 1.59 65.19
C LEU A 601 13.60 1.02 64.42
N ASN A 602 13.10 -0.17 64.82
CA ASN A 602 11.93 -0.76 64.17
C ASN A 602 10.67 0.12 64.33
N ARG A 603 10.44 0.67 65.54
CA ARG A 603 9.32 1.58 65.79
C ARG A 603 9.44 2.86 64.95
N GLU A 604 10.63 3.44 64.88
CA GLU A 604 10.90 4.67 64.14
C GLU A 604 10.67 4.51 62.63
N VAL A 605 11.22 3.44 62.04
CA VAL A 605 11.08 3.16 60.61
C VAL A 605 9.60 2.91 60.26
N LEU A 606 8.88 2.12 61.06
CA LEU A 606 7.44 1.86 60.84
C LEU A 606 6.55 3.11 60.95
N LEU A 607 6.96 4.13 61.72
CA LEU A 607 6.23 5.40 61.81
C LEU A 607 6.63 6.42 60.73
N SER A 608 7.80 6.26 60.11
CA SER A 608 8.39 7.25 59.19
C SER A 608 8.01 7.01 57.71
N PHE A 609 7.78 5.75 57.31
CA PHE A 609 7.56 5.37 55.92
C PHE A 609 6.16 4.76 55.70
N PRO A 610 5.28 5.39 54.89
CA PRO A 610 3.97 4.83 54.57
C PRO A 610 4.03 3.53 53.77
N SER A 611 5.11 3.32 53.00
CA SER A 611 5.35 2.07 52.28
C SER A 611 6.01 1.04 53.21
N LEU A 612 5.29 -0.05 53.48
CA LEU A 612 5.79 -1.17 54.30
C LEU A 612 7.02 -1.84 53.66
N VAL A 613 7.06 -1.95 52.32
CA VAL A 613 8.20 -2.52 51.58
C VAL A 613 9.45 -1.67 51.78
N THR A 614 9.30 -0.36 51.66
CA THR A 614 10.39 0.62 51.80
C THR A 614 10.89 0.65 53.23
N GLY A 615 9.98 0.75 54.22
CA GLY A 615 10.32 0.62 55.64
C GLY A 615 11.03 -0.70 55.97
N GLN A 616 10.54 -1.83 55.47
CA GLN A 616 11.18 -3.14 55.68
C GLN A 616 12.58 -3.21 55.07
N SER A 617 12.78 -2.68 53.86
CA SER A 617 14.11 -2.64 53.21
C SER A 617 15.10 -1.75 53.96
N LEU A 618 14.67 -0.58 54.44
CA LEU A 618 15.48 0.33 55.26
C LEU A 618 15.84 -0.28 56.61
N LEU A 619 14.89 -0.94 57.28
CA LEU A 619 15.16 -1.67 58.51
C LEU A 619 16.16 -2.81 58.28
N GLN A 620 16.01 -3.58 57.21
CA GLN A 620 16.97 -4.64 56.87
C GLN A 620 18.36 -4.07 56.56
N LEU A 621 18.45 -2.93 55.89
CA LEU A 621 19.71 -2.23 55.62
C LEU A 621 20.37 -1.73 56.92
N ALA A 622 19.59 -1.15 57.84
CA ALA A 622 20.08 -0.71 59.16
C ALA A 622 20.57 -1.88 60.04
N LEU A 623 19.79 -2.98 60.11
CA LEU A 623 20.19 -4.17 60.86
C LEU A 623 21.42 -4.85 60.23
N ALA A 624 21.55 -4.83 58.90
CA ALA A 624 22.75 -5.31 58.21
C ALA A 624 23.98 -4.42 58.50
N GLN A 625 23.82 -3.09 58.52
CA GLN A 625 24.90 -2.17 58.92
C GLN A 625 25.31 -2.37 60.39
N ILE A 626 24.38 -2.59 61.33
CA ILE A 626 24.70 -2.94 62.72
C ILE A 626 25.59 -4.19 62.76
N VAL A 627 25.21 -5.26 62.05
CA VAL A 627 26.00 -6.50 62.00
C VAL A 627 27.37 -6.27 61.34
N HIS A 628 27.45 -5.45 60.29
CA HIS A 628 28.71 -5.10 59.62
C HIS A 628 29.67 -4.34 60.54
N TYR A 629 29.20 -3.26 61.18
CA TYR A 629 30.00 -2.48 62.12
C TYR A 629 30.34 -3.26 63.39
N TYR A 630 29.43 -4.09 63.92
CA TYR A 630 29.72 -5.02 65.01
C TYR A 630 30.88 -5.96 64.66
N ASN A 631 30.88 -6.57 63.47
CA ASN A 631 31.93 -7.51 63.05
C ASN A 631 33.28 -6.82 62.85
N ARG A 632 33.29 -5.57 62.36
CA ARG A 632 34.52 -4.75 62.25
C ARG A 632 35.04 -4.36 63.62
N PHE A 633 34.17 -3.85 64.50
CA PHE A 633 34.50 -3.50 65.88
C PHE A 633 35.10 -4.70 66.65
N HIS A 634 34.45 -5.87 66.60
CA HIS A 634 34.93 -7.10 67.25
C HIS A 634 36.36 -7.52 66.84
N LYS A 635 36.76 -7.25 65.58
CA LYS A 635 38.13 -7.50 65.10
C LYS A 635 39.16 -6.53 65.70
N LEU A 636 38.78 -5.28 65.93
CA LEU A 636 39.64 -4.23 66.49
C LEU A 636 39.75 -4.31 68.03
N LEU A 637 38.82 -4.99 68.71
CA LEU A 637 38.88 -5.19 70.17
C LEU A 637 40.02 -6.13 70.59
N SER A 638 40.71 -5.75 71.66
CA SER A 638 41.65 -6.62 72.37
C SER A 638 40.95 -7.84 73.01
N PRO A 639 41.66 -8.96 73.26
CA PRO A 639 41.04 -10.20 73.75
C PRO A 639 40.29 -10.08 75.07
N SER A 640 40.74 -9.19 75.97
CA SER A 640 40.07 -8.89 77.25
C SER A 640 38.74 -8.17 77.00
N VAL A 641 38.76 -7.05 76.28
CA VAL A 641 37.57 -6.22 76.01
C VAL A 641 36.53 -6.98 75.17
N ARG A 642 36.98 -7.86 74.27
CA ARG A 642 36.12 -8.73 73.46
C ARG A 642 35.24 -9.67 74.30
N SER A 643 35.68 -10.06 75.51
CA SER A 643 34.91 -10.96 76.37
C SER A 643 33.66 -10.33 77.01
N GLU A 644 33.63 -8.99 77.10
CA GLU A 644 32.47 -8.23 77.61
C GLU A 644 31.43 -7.91 76.52
N LEU A 645 31.71 -8.20 75.25
CA LEU A 645 30.82 -7.89 74.14
C LEU A 645 29.73 -8.96 73.97
N VAL A 646 28.48 -8.52 73.87
CA VAL A 646 27.31 -9.39 73.63
C VAL A 646 27.53 -10.29 72.41
N ASN A 647 27.32 -11.60 72.61
CA ASN A 647 27.46 -12.61 71.57
C ASN A 647 26.57 -12.32 70.34
N ILE A 648 27.19 -12.26 69.16
CA ILE A 648 26.55 -12.01 67.86
C ILE A 648 25.34 -12.92 67.59
N HIS A 649 25.32 -14.16 68.08
CA HIS A 649 24.18 -15.06 67.91
C HIS A 649 22.90 -14.53 68.58
N LEU A 650 23.00 -13.82 69.71
CA LEU A 650 21.86 -13.20 70.37
C LEU A 650 21.32 -12.02 69.54
N ILE A 651 22.23 -11.21 68.98
CA ILE A 651 21.88 -10.09 68.08
C ILE A 651 21.18 -10.64 66.81
N MET A 652 21.72 -11.71 66.21
CA MET A 652 21.16 -12.35 65.03
C MET A 652 19.79 -13.03 65.29
N VAL A 653 19.55 -13.56 66.49
CA VAL A 653 18.24 -14.10 66.89
C VAL A 653 17.21 -12.98 67.04
N GLU A 654 17.60 -11.84 67.61
CA GLU A 654 16.73 -10.67 67.74
C GLU A 654 16.39 -10.06 66.37
N ILE A 655 17.39 -9.86 65.50
CA ILE A 655 17.22 -9.40 64.11
C ILE A 655 16.25 -10.30 63.32
N LYS A 656 16.29 -11.62 63.53
CA LYS A 656 15.38 -12.56 62.85
C LYS A 656 13.90 -12.30 63.15
N LYS A 657 13.54 -11.79 64.34
CA LYS A 657 12.14 -11.46 64.66
C LYS A 657 11.58 -10.39 63.74
N TYR A 658 12.40 -9.39 63.40
CA TYR A 658 12.02 -8.27 62.54
C TYR A 658 12.10 -8.59 61.03
N LYS A 659 12.74 -9.70 60.65
CA LYS A 659 12.73 -10.22 59.27
C LYS A 659 11.46 -10.97 58.88
N SER A 660 10.62 -11.38 59.83
CA SER A 660 9.56 -12.37 59.60
C SER A 660 8.12 -11.88 59.82
N ASN A 661 7.93 -10.60 60.14
CA ASN A 661 6.64 -10.07 60.60
C ASN A 661 5.77 -9.40 59.52
N TYR A 662 6.26 -9.21 58.29
CA TYR A 662 5.54 -8.69 57.13
C TYR A 662 6.06 -9.32 55.85
#